data_AF-K6ZVK7-F1
#
_entry.id   AF-K6ZVK7-F1
#
_cell.length_a   1.000
_cell.length_b   1.000
_cell.length_c   1.000
_cell.angle_alpha   90.00
_cell.angle_beta   90.00
_cell.angle_gamma   90.00
#
_symmetry.space_group_name_H-M   'P 1'
#
loop_
_entity.id
_entity.type
_entity.pdbx_description
1 polymer ?
#
loop_
_entity_poly.entity_id
_entity_poly.type
_entity_poly.pdbx_seq_one_letter_code
_entity_poly.pdbx_strand_id
1 'polypeptide(L)'
;MAKSRLAASRNQNKPLAKPKANNVSLLDLPVELWPRGATNKRKYNFLNWCHEQCDPKKVLAKPSRLKKMQKLKEWVELEQKNEINAWSIVVRLDALKAYISFCDFNKLDPFSRAGYLAYAGNSGEMWRLVNMANEPKKYRFQCRNGEELGLLELSALTKKMNLDSLLPVLDFDVSDMQATLKNFRDGSAGRTTRPYTSSEWYALIRHTQLFFFSVATQLIAFKEENPEAPPPQTLENVVIGRKGERDIKIALGFKNGSDSDGAASPFNQCMGAAYTLFAYYTAFNDTVIREVRHPIKVVTSKAESRTSKVAQVRAYKGRASKDVKALFSGSEESFHPEARNNEAGFVVADIKKRDAIGEADGITFLQTLELLSKVYSEDAYDTLIYFLNSEGKNNKVSIAESLPLLSSNLNLLSESRIELTDHLVKTYTEIVKDEKMTTFNKIRRDDGAFVIEKKVTALNNSSISKRAMPIAYTALSCMTNVSLRNALIPLNYSEKDPDGAITVSFKYVDGAEGEFNVAAKYKPFLQLIERYAATRNPPPHKIAKFGCGSSSTKPSFLLPLGAKSATYQWSEGHMPIRKLLLSWCGISHGDYFININSRRIRATHSNLEYKAEDKGWTARKILQHNIETTEKNYPNGHPISNNKQMSQGMMGLVHIAQGKTRNEAIESVKKELNIPVLEYDTWKQRNAPTNPNGISCDGDIDLVSEKDWHYAARKFAEKNGIIKEGQDITCYQYDLCVFCKSAKLVDDPYTIYKLLSFLDALNEAIDHYPERASVIQLKINRFHTHLDNFPFETTEQAVSLLEEKGRYPLFNSLSSIAQFL
;
A
#
# COMPACT_ATOMS: atom_id res chain seq x y z
N MET A 1 -92.51 -5.50 31.74
CA MET A 1 -92.72 -5.20 33.17
C MET A 1 -91.93 -6.21 33.97
N ALA A 2 -91.21 -5.96 35.05
CA ALA A 2 -90.62 -4.76 35.67
C ALA A 2 -89.86 -5.31 36.90
N LYS A 3 -88.73 -4.68 37.28
CA LYS A 3 -88.07 -4.71 38.61
C LYS A 3 -87.39 -6.03 39.02
N SER A 4 -86.31 -6.11 39.81
CA SER A 4 -85.28 -5.19 40.35
C SER A 4 -84.39 -6.01 41.33
N ARG A 5 -83.19 -5.48 41.65
CA ARG A 5 -82.26 -5.80 42.78
C ARG A 5 -81.31 -6.99 42.53
N LEU A 6 -80.01 -6.98 42.84
CA LEU A 6 -79.20 -6.53 43.99
C LEU A 6 -77.72 -6.30 43.52
N ALA A 7 -77.00 -5.24 43.91
CA ALA A 7 -75.96 -5.18 44.98
C ALA A 7 -74.97 -6.40 45.02
N ALA A 8 -73.62 -6.31 45.04
CA ALA A 8 -72.71 -5.28 45.56
C ALA A 8 -71.23 -5.45 45.12
N SER A 9 -70.45 -4.35 45.22
CA SER A 9 -69.07 -4.21 45.75
C SER A 9 -67.88 -4.95 45.09
N ARG A 10 -66.88 -4.24 44.55
CA ARG A 10 -65.76 -3.54 45.25
C ARG A 10 -64.69 -3.01 44.26
N ASN A 11 -64.06 -1.92 44.69
CA ASN A 11 -62.77 -1.34 44.31
C ASN A 11 -62.67 -0.20 43.28
N GLN A 12 -62.02 0.84 43.80
CA GLN A 12 -61.88 2.22 43.37
C GLN A 12 -60.74 2.41 42.36
N ASN A 13 -60.79 3.56 41.68
CA ASN A 13 -59.76 4.21 40.85
C ASN A 13 -59.57 3.70 39.41
N LYS A 14 -60.44 4.15 38.50
CA LYS A 14 -60.14 4.25 37.07
C LYS A 14 -59.31 5.51 36.79
N PRO A 15 -58.16 5.41 36.09
CA PRO A 15 -57.43 6.58 35.60
C PRO A 15 -58.25 7.35 34.56
N LEU A 16 -58.16 8.68 34.62
CA LEU A 16 -58.76 9.62 33.69
C LEU A 16 -58.55 9.23 32.22
N ALA A 17 -59.63 9.36 31.45
CA ALA A 17 -59.69 9.06 30.03
C ALA A 17 -58.59 9.82 29.26
N LYS A 18 -57.86 9.06 28.44
CA LYS A 18 -56.85 9.55 27.49
C LYS A 18 -57.45 10.68 26.62
N PRO A 19 -56.76 11.82 26.46
CA PRO A 19 -57.13 12.78 25.44
C PRO A 19 -57.06 12.12 24.06
N LYS A 20 -58.10 12.35 23.25
CA LYS A 20 -58.24 11.91 21.86
C LYS A 20 -56.93 12.15 21.10
N ALA A 21 -56.43 11.10 20.46
CA ALA A 21 -55.37 11.22 19.47
C ALA A 21 -55.89 12.12 18.33
N ASN A 22 -55.38 13.35 18.27
CA ASN A 22 -55.51 14.15 17.07
C ASN A 22 -54.75 13.42 15.96
N ASN A 23 -55.43 13.18 14.84
CA ASN A 23 -54.84 12.77 13.58
C ASN A 23 -53.80 13.82 13.15
N VAL A 24 -52.55 13.61 13.53
CA VAL A 24 -51.38 14.18 12.85
C VAL A 24 -50.82 13.04 12.03
N SER A 25 -51.01 13.10 10.71
CA SER A 25 -50.21 12.33 9.77
C SER A 25 -48.74 12.49 10.18
N LEU A 26 -48.10 11.39 10.59
CA LEU A 26 -46.65 11.37 10.83
C LEU A 26 -45.98 11.94 9.56
N LEU A 27 -45.38 13.12 9.69
CA LEU A 27 -44.60 13.77 8.63
C LEU A 27 -43.30 12.98 8.44
N ASP A 28 -43.40 11.81 7.81
CA ASP A 28 -42.23 11.06 7.38
C ASP A 28 -41.47 11.88 6.34
N LEU A 29 -40.13 11.88 6.45
CA LEU A 29 -39.22 12.52 5.50
C LEU A 29 -38.36 11.45 4.82
N PRO A 30 -38.95 10.53 4.03
CA PRO A 30 -38.22 9.41 3.46
C PRO A 30 -37.42 9.85 2.23
N VAL A 31 -36.23 9.27 2.08
CA VAL A 31 -35.40 9.37 0.88
C VAL A 31 -34.76 8.01 0.61
N GLU A 32 -34.78 7.59 -0.66
CA GLU A 32 -34.07 6.39 -1.11
C GLU A 32 -32.92 6.77 -2.04
N LEU A 33 -31.72 6.30 -1.72
CA LEU A 33 -30.54 6.45 -2.55
C LEU A 33 -30.10 5.08 -3.09
N TRP A 34 -29.71 5.05 -4.36
CA TRP A 34 -29.11 3.88 -5.01
C TRP A 34 -27.65 4.16 -5.40
N PRO A 35 -26.69 4.01 -4.48
CA PRO A 35 -25.28 4.17 -4.82
C PRO A 35 -24.85 3.13 -5.85
N ARG A 36 -24.14 3.55 -6.91
CA ARG A 36 -23.61 2.63 -7.94
C ARG A 36 -22.74 1.55 -7.26
N GLY A 37 -23.08 0.28 -7.46
CA GLY A 37 -22.41 -0.85 -6.81
C GLY A 37 -22.84 -1.13 -5.36
N ALA A 38 -23.92 -0.55 -4.83
CA ALA A 38 -24.54 -1.06 -3.60
C ALA A 38 -25.51 -2.21 -3.93
N THR A 39 -25.53 -3.26 -3.09
CA THR A 39 -26.46 -4.40 -3.26
C THR A 39 -27.89 -4.05 -2.88
N ASN A 40 -28.06 -3.11 -1.93
CA ASN A 40 -29.35 -2.67 -1.44
C ASN A 40 -29.46 -1.14 -1.52
N LYS A 41 -30.69 -0.66 -1.75
CA LYS A 41 -31.04 0.76 -1.59
C LYS A 41 -30.76 1.21 -0.16
N ARG A 42 -30.17 2.40 0.00
CA ARG A 42 -30.08 3.05 1.31
C ARG A 42 -31.32 3.89 1.53
N LYS A 43 -32.07 3.54 2.58
CA LYS A 43 -33.27 4.27 3.00
C LYS A 43 -32.94 5.17 4.17
N TYR A 44 -33.31 6.44 4.06
CA TYR A 44 -33.23 7.42 5.13
C TYR A 44 -34.65 7.89 5.45
N ASN A 45 -34.94 8.12 6.73
CA ASN A 45 -36.06 8.95 7.14
C ASN A 45 -35.46 10.08 7.98
N PHE A 46 -35.43 11.30 7.46
CA PHE A 46 -34.81 12.43 8.14
C PHE A 46 -35.60 12.90 9.36
N LEU A 47 -36.86 12.46 9.53
CA LEU A 47 -37.57 12.63 10.79
C LEU A 47 -36.81 11.97 11.95
N ASN A 48 -36.18 10.81 11.70
CA ASN A 48 -35.38 10.10 12.71
C ASN A 48 -34.21 10.96 13.23
N TRP A 49 -33.78 11.98 12.49
CA TRP A 49 -32.66 12.86 12.87
C TRP A 49 -33.11 14.01 13.78
N CYS A 50 -34.41 14.14 14.03
CA CYS A 50 -34.98 14.99 15.07
C CYS A 50 -35.03 14.31 16.46
N HIS A 51 -34.76 13.00 16.51
CA HIS A 51 -34.55 12.29 17.76
C HIS A 51 -33.13 12.53 18.28
N GLU A 52 -32.93 12.36 19.59
CA GLU A 52 -31.61 12.45 20.20
C GLU A 52 -30.63 11.47 19.51
N GLN A 53 -29.47 11.99 19.12
CA GLN A 53 -28.42 11.28 18.39
C GLN A 53 -28.86 10.65 17.05
N CYS A 54 -29.97 11.12 16.50
CA CYS A 54 -30.59 10.60 15.28
C CYS A 54 -31.04 9.12 15.39
N ASP A 55 -31.36 8.66 16.60
CA ASP A 55 -31.86 7.30 16.88
C ASP A 55 -33.39 7.33 17.11
N PRO A 56 -34.20 6.72 16.22
CA PRO A 56 -35.66 6.73 16.36
C PRO A 56 -36.17 6.02 17.63
N LYS A 57 -35.33 5.20 18.29
CA LYS A 57 -35.67 4.58 19.58
C LYS A 57 -35.56 5.55 20.76
N LYS A 58 -34.85 6.67 20.58
CA LYS A 58 -34.70 7.71 21.60
C LYS A 58 -35.84 8.73 21.50
N VAL A 59 -35.97 9.58 22.51
CA VAL A 59 -37.04 10.58 22.56
C VAL A 59 -36.92 11.54 21.37
N LEU A 60 -38.06 11.87 20.75
CA LEU A 60 -38.16 12.95 19.78
C LEU A 60 -37.95 14.28 20.53
N ALA A 61 -36.68 14.66 20.71
CA ALA A 61 -36.28 15.68 21.67
C ALA A 61 -35.98 17.05 21.04
N LYS A 62 -35.94 17.17 19.70
CA LYS A 62 -35.49 18.39 19.00
C LYS A 62 -36.41 18.82 17.84
N PRO A 63 -37.67 19.23 18.09
CA PRO A 63 -38.56 19.74 17.06
C PRO A 63 -37.98 20.90 16.23
N SER A 64 -37.07 21.69 16.83
CA SER A 64 -36.35 22.78 16.17
C SER A 64 -35.52 22.34 14.94
N ARG A 65 -35.18 21.05 14.83
CA ARG A 65 -34.46 20.51 13.66
C ARG A 65 -35.34 20.20 12.47
N LEU A 66 -36.66 20.09 12.66
CA LEU A 66 -37.57 19.60 11.62
C LEU A 66 -37.46 20.43 10.33
N LYS A 67 -37.44 21.77 10.45
CA LYS A 67 -37.28 22.68 9.32
C LYS A 67 -35.97 22.45 8.55
N LYS A 68 -34.88 22.18 9.27
CA LYS A 68 -33.58 21.86 8.65
C LYS A 68 -33.61 20.48 7.98
N MET A 69 -34.26 19.48 8.58
CA MET A 69 -34.40 18.15 7.97
C MET A 69 -35.29 18.15 6.71
N GLN A 70 -36.28 19.04 6.64
CA GLN A 70 -37.05 19.28 5.41
C GLN A 70 -36.15 19.85 4.30
N LYS A 71 -35.33 20.86 4.60
CA LYS A 71 -34.34 21.39 3.64
C LYS A 71 -33.32 20.34 3.19
N LEU A 72 -32.89 19.47 4.11
CA LEU A 72 -32.00 18.37 3.76
C LEU A 72 -32.65 17.41 2.74
N LYS A 73 -33.95 17.11 2.90
CA LYS A 73 -34.72 16.30 1.95
C LYS A 73 -34.75 16.95 0.57
N GLU A 74 -35.12 18.23 0.51
CA GLU A 74 -35.16 19.01 -0.74
C GLU A 74 -33.79 19.02 -1.44
N TRP A 75 -32.71 19.19 -0.68
CA TRP A 75 -31.35 19.13 -1.21
C TRP A 75 -31.00 17.76 -1.79
N VAL A 76 -31.33 16.66 -1.11
CA VAL A 76 -31.07 15.32 -1.66
C VAL A 76 -31.86 15.09 -2.94
N GLU A 77 -33.13 15.48 -2.98
CA GLU A 77 -33.99 15.36 -4.17
C GLU A 77 -33.42 16.17 -5.34
N LEU A 78 -32.88 17.36 -5.07
CA LEU A 78 -32.21 18.19 -6.09
C LEU A 78 -30.91 17.55 -6.60
N GLU A 79 -30.05 17.04 -5.71
CA GLU A 79 -28.80 16.38 -6.13
C GLU A 79 -29.07 15.11 -6.94
N GLN A 80 -30.15 14.38 -6.62
CA GLN A 80 -30.62 13.25 -7.44
C GLN A 80 -31.06 13.70 -8.83
N LYS A 81 -31.81 14.81 -8.93
CA LYS A 81 -32.22 15.41 -10.20
C LYS A 81 -31.02 15.89 -11.03
N ASN A 82 -29.96 16.36 -10.37
CA ASN A 82 -28.71 16.79 -11.01
C ASN A 82 -27.79 15.60 -11.36
N GLU A 83 -28.26 14.36 -11.21
CA GLU A 83 -27.52 13.13 -11.51
C GLU A 83 -26.18 13.01 -10.77
N ILE A 84 -26.06 13.67 -9.60
CA ILE A 84 -24.88 13.55 -8.76
C ILE A 84 -24.76 12.11 -8.28
N ASN A 85 -23.52 11.60 -8.25
CA ASN A 85 -23.24 10.25 -7.78
C ASN A 85 -23.82 10.03 -6.38
N ALA A 86 -24.78 9.10 -6.27
CA ALA A 86 -25.45 8.78 -5.01
C ALA A 86 -24.50 8.36 -3.87
N TRP A 87 -23.30 7.84 -4.16
CA TRP A 87 -22.26 7.62 -3.14
C TRP A 87 -21.77 8.93 -2.51
N SER A 88 -21.64 10.00 -3.30
CA SER A 88 -21.24 11.32 -2.81
C SER A 88 -22.26 11.86 -1.82
N ILE A 89 -23.55 11.76 -2.16
CA ILE A 89 -24.66 12.15 -1.30
C ILE A 89 -24.61 11.37 0.02
N VAL A 90 -24.46 10.03 -0.05
CA VAL A 90 -24.37 9.17 1.15
C VAL A 90 -23.23 9.57 2.08
N VAL A 91 -22.03 9.82 1.56
CA VAL A 91 -20.88 10.18 2.39
C VAL A 91 -21.07 11.54 3.08
N ARG A 92 -21.72 12.51 2.39
CA ARG A 92 -22.11 13.80 2.98
C ARG A 92 -23.12 13.62 4.12
N LEU A 93 -24.17 12.82 3.89
CA LEU A 93 -25.17 12.50 4.90
C LEU A 93 -24.55 11.79 6.12
N ASP A 94 -23.65 10.83 5.91
CA ASP A 94 -22.95 10.11 6.99
C ASP A 94 -22.07 11.06 7.83
N ALA A 95 -21.46 12.08 7.21
CA ALA A 95 -20.68 13.10 7.92
C ALA A 95 -21.57 14.02 8.78
N LEU A 96 -22.69 14.51 8.22
CA LEU A 96 -23.65 15.34 8.95
C LEU A 96 -24.29 14.58 10.11
N LYS A 97 -24.72 13.33 9.90
CA LYS A 97 -25.31 12.50 10.96
C LYS A 97 -24.33 12.31 12.12
N ALA A 98 -23.07 12.01 11.82
CA ALA A 98 -22.04 11.84 12.85
C ALA A 98 -21.83 13.11 13.67
N TYR A 99 -21.82 14.28 13.02
CA TYR A 99 -21.71 15.58 13.67
C TYR A 99 -22.91 15.90 14.58
N ILE A 100 -24.15 15.65 14.11
CA ILE A 100 -25.36 15.84 14.91
C ILE A 100 -25.34 14.92 16.14
N SER A 101 -25.02 13.64 15.97
CA SER A 101 -24.92 12.69 17.08
C SER A 101 -23.86 13.10 18.10
N PHE A 102 -22.70 13.61 17.65
CA PHE A 102 -21.66 14.15 18.52
C PHE A 102 -22.16 15.35 19.34
N CYS A 103 -22.83 16.30 18.69
CA CYS A 103 -23.36 17.49 19.37
C CYS A 103 -24.41 17.11 20.41
N ASP A 104 -25.33 16.21 20.07
CA ASP A 104 -26.33 15.70 21.02
C ASP A 104 -25.70 15.06 22.24
N PHE A 105 -24.71 14.19 22.04
CA PHE A 105 -24.00 13.53 23.12
C PHE A 105 -23.32 14.53 24.08
N ASN A 106 -22.74 15.60 23.52
CA ASN A 106 -22.08 16.66 24.29
C ASN A 106 -23.03 17.78 24.75
N LYS A 107 -24.35 17.61 24.55
CA LYS A 107 -25.38 18.60 24.90
C LYS A 107 -25.17 19.97 24.23
N LEU A 108 -24.64 19.97 23.02
CA LEU A 108 -24.41 21.15 22.19
C LEU A 108 -25.48 21.24 21.10
N ASP A 109 -25.77 22.45 20.64
CA ASP A 109 -26.58 22.66 19.45
C ASP A 109 -25.71 22.48 18.18
N PRO A 110 -25.99 21.50 17.30
CA PRO A 110 -25.24 21.30 16.06
C PRO A 110 -25.33 22.48 15.08
N PHE A 111 -26.30 23.39 15.23
CA PHE A 111 -26.41 24.57 14.35
C PHE A 111 -26.01 25.86 15.08
N SER A 112 -25.01 25.76 15.95
CA SER A 112 -24.44 26.88 16.70
C SER A 112 -22.92 26.93 16.54
N ARG A 113 -22.34 28.12 16.76
CA ARG A 113 -20.87 28.32 16.78
C ARG A 113 -20.18 27.38 17.77
N ALA A 114 -20.76 27.20 18.96
CA ALA A 114 -20.21 26.31 19.98
C ALA A 114 -20.19 24.84 19.52
N GLY A 115 -21.29 24.35 18.92
CA GLY A 115 -21.35 22.99 18.38
C GLY A 115 -20.33 22.74 17.27
N TYR A 116 -20.23 23.69 16.33
CA TYR A 116 -19.29 23.58 15.22
C TYR A 116 -17.84 23.56 15.69
N LEU A 117 -17.45 24.51 16.56
CA LEU A 117 -16.08 24.61 17.06
C LEU A 117 -15.71 23.45 17.97
N ALA A 118 -16.65 22.89 18.74
CA ALA A 118 -16.40 21.69 19.54
C ALA A 118 -16.07 20.45 18.68
N TYR A 119 -16.55 20.39 17.44
CA TYR A 119 -16.28 19.28 16.54
C TYR A 119 -15.12 19.56 15.57
N ALA A 120 -15.18 20.70 14.86
CA ALA A 120 -14.27 21.06 13.78
C ALA A 120 -13.20 22.08 14.16
N GLY A 121 -13.29 22.69 15.34
CA GLY A 121 -12.35 23.72 15.79
C GLY A 121 -10.94 23.18 16.07
N ASN A 122 -9.97 24.08 16.29
CA ASN A 122 -8.56 23.73 16.50
C ASN A 122 -8.31 22.81 17.71
N SER A 123 -9.18 22.89 18.72
CA SER A 123 -9.20 22.00 19.89
C SER A 123 -10.42 21.07 19.89
N GLY A 124 -11.10 20.96 18.75
CA GLY A 124 -12.31 20.17 18.58
C GLY A 124 -12.03 18.68 18.39
N GLU A 125 -13.12 17.91 18.39
CA GLU A 125 -13.09 16.45 18.34
C GLU A 125 -12.29 15.89 17.16
N MET A 126 -12.39 16.49 15.97
CA MET A 126 -11.64 16.02 14.82
C MET A 126 -10.12 16.11 15.01
N TRP A 127 -9.61 17.20 15.60
CA TRP A 127 -8.18 17.32 15.92
C TRP A 127 -7.76 16.39 17.07
N ARG A 128 -8.61 16.19 18.08
CA ARG A 128 -8.36 15.20 19.15
C ARG A 128 -8.17 13.80 18.57
N LEU A 129 -9.09 13.36 17.69
CA LEU A 129 -9.01 12.06 17.03
C LEU A 129 -7.80 11.95 16.09
N VAL A 130 -7.43 13.04 15.40
CA VAL A 130 -6.21 13.08 14.56
C VAL A 130 -4.96 12.94 15.41
N ASN A 131 -4.86 13.65 16.52
CA ASN A 131 -3.71 13.56 17.42
C ASN A 131 -3.57 12.13 17.99
N MET A 132 -4.68 11.49 18.36
CA MET A 132 -4.68 10.08 18.77
C MET A 132 -4.23 9.12 17.66
N ALA A 133 -4.47 9.45 16.38
CA ALA A 133 -4.04 8.63 15.26
C ALA A 133 -2.54 8.76 14.91
N ASN A 134 -1.84 9.75 15.49
CA ASN A 134 -0.43 10.03 15.23
C ASN A 134 0.53 9.14 16.04
N GLU A 135 0.03 8.43 17.05
CA GLU A 135 0.74 7.33 17.74
C GLU A 135 0.06 5.97 17.46
N PRO A 136 -0.08 5.56 16.19
CA PRO A 136 -0.83 4.35 15.88
C PRO A 136 -0.07 3.13 16.39
N LYS A 137 -0.73 2.32 17.21
CA LYS A 137 -0.26 0.96 17.46
C LYS A 137 -0.35 0.15 16.18
N LYS A 138 0.71 -0.61 15.87
CA LYS A 138 0.81 -1.36 14.61
C LYS A 138 -0.28 -2.43 14.53
N TYR A 139 -0.56 -3.11 15.64
CA TYR A 139 -1.53 -4.21 15.70
C TYR A 139 -2.63 -3.94 16.72
N ARG A 140 -3.85 -4.44 16.46
CA ARG A 140 -4.99 -4.23 17.37
C ARG A 140 -4.78 -4.91 18.72
N PHE A 141 -4.02 -6.00 18.77
CA PHE A 141 -3.75 -6.68 20.04
C PHE A 141 -2.91 -5.85 21.02
N GLN A 142 -2.19 -4.84 20.52
CA GLN A 142 -1.39 -3.91 21.32
C GLN A 142 -2.25 -2.80 21.96
N CYS A 143 -3.44 -2.51 21.43
CA CYS A 143 -4.39 -1.57 22.05
C CYS A 143 -4.83 -2.06 23.43
N ARG A 144 -5.19 -1.20 24.37
CA ARG A 144 -5.83 -1.57 25.65
C ARG A 144 -7.31 -1.87 25.42
N ASN A 145 -7.96 -2.55 26.36
CA ASN A 145 -9.41 -2.72 26.29
C ASN A 145 -10.09 -1.35 26.48
N GLY A 146 -11.07 -1.04 25.64
CA GLY A 146 -11.73 0.27 25.61
C GLY A 146 -10.88 1.39 25.00
N GLU A 147 -9.69 1.10 24.47
CA GLU A 147 -8.83 2.10 23.84
C GLU A 147 -9.50 2.63 22.58
N GLU A 148 -9.63 3.96 22.50
CA GLU A 148 -10.26 4.65 21.40
C GLU A 148 -9.31 4.74 20.19
N LEU A 149 -9.87 4.55 19.00
CA LEU A 149 -9.16 4.61 17.75
C LEU A 149 -9.26 6.01 17.15
N GLY A 150 -8.11 6.61 16.88
CA GLY A 150 -8.03 7.89 16.20
C GLY A 150 -8.55 7.87 14.76
N LEU A 151 -8.62 9.06 14.18
CA LEU A 151 -9.06 9.33 12.81
C LEU A 151 -7.89 9.83 11.97
N LEU A 152 -7.69 9.29 10.77
CA LEU A 152 -6.65 9.80 9.86
C LEU A 152 -6.94 11.28 9.50
N GLU A 153 -5.90 12.11 9.45
CA GLU A 153 -6.04 13.55 9.13
C GLU A 153 -6.75 13.79 7.80
N LEU A 154 -6.45 13.00 6.75
CA LEU A 154 -7.16 13.06 5.47
C LEU A 154 -8.64 12.66 5.60
N SER A 155 -8.96 11.71 6.47
CA SER A 155 -10.35 11.33 6.75
C SER A 155 -11.08 12.43 7.53
N ALA A 156 -10.40 13.11 8.45
CA ALA A 156 -10.92 14.30 9.13
C ALA A 156 -11.17 15.44 8.14
N LEU A 157 -10.22 15.73 7.23
CA LEU A 157 -10.37 16.70 6.14
C LEU A 157 -11.61 16.38 5.29
N THR A 158 -11.71 15.15 4.81
CA THR A 158 -12.82 14.71 3.96
C THR A 158 -14.17 14.82 4.70
N LYS A 159 -14.23 14.43 5.97
CA LYS A 159 -15.43 14.57 6.80
C LYS A 159 -15.81 16.03 7.00
N LYS A 160 -14.83 16.90 7.30
CA LYS A 160 -15.03 18.34 7.46
C LYS A 160 -15.54 18.97 6.16
N MET A 161 -14.91 18.70 5.02
CA MET A 161 -15.35 19.22 3.71
C MET A 161 -16.80 18.82 3.39
N ASN A 162 -17.14 17.55 3.63
CA ASN A 162 -18.50 17.06 3.42
C ASN A 162 -19.51 17.70 4.36
N LEU A 163 -19.15 17.88 5.64
CA LEU A 163 -19.98 18.57 6.62
C LEU A 163 -20.20 20.04 6.21
N ASP A 164 -19.10 20.75 5.93
CA ASP A 164 -19.09 22.16 5.56
C ASP A 164 -19.87 22.43 4.26
N SER A 165 -19.95 21.45 3.35
CA SER A 165 -20.79 21.56 2.15
C SER A 165 -22.30 21.48 2.43
N LEU A 166 -22.70 20.86 3.55
CA LEU A 166 -24.10 20.67 3.92
C LEU A 166 -24.62 21.72 4.91
N LEU A 167 -23.78 22.23 5.81
CA LEU A 167 -24.23 23.18 6.84
C LEU A 167 -24.87 24.46 6.26
N PRO A 168 -24.34 25.09 5.20
CA PRO A 168 -24.98 26.26 4.57
C PRO A 168 -26.35 25.95 3.98
N VAL A 169 -26.53 24.77 3.37
CA VAL A 169 -27.84 24.30 2.85
C VAL A 169 -28.88 24.23 3.97
N LEU A 170 -28.44 24.01 5.20
CA LEU A 170 -29.27 23.93 6.40
C LEU A 170 -29.37 25.27 7.14
N ASP A 171 -29.09 26.40 6.49
CA ASP A 171 -29.06 27.74 7.08
C ASP A 171 -28.08 27.87 8.24
N PHE A 172 -26.90 27.29 8.12
CA PHE A 172 -25.82 27.49 9.07
C PHE A 172 -24.51 27.73 8.33
N ASP A 173 -24.21 29.00 8.08
CA ASP A 173 -22.97 29.41 7.46
C ASP A 173 -21.81 29.28 8.45
N VAL A 174 -20.72 28.67 7.98
CA VAL A 174 -19.50 28.43 8.77
C VAL A 174 -18.28 29.17 8.24
N SER A 175 -18.44 29.97 7.18
CA SER A 175 -17.34 30.61 6.44
C SER A 175 -16.43 31.45 7.35
N ASP A 176 -17.01 32.31 8.20
CA ASP A 176 -16.27 33.15 9.15
C ASP A 176 -15.44 32.32 10.15
N MET A 177 -16.02 31.20 10.62
CA MET A 177 -15.33 30.30 11.54
C MET A 177 -14.18 29.60 10.83
N GLN A 178 -14.42 29.06 9.63
CA GLN A 178 -13.42 28.34 8.84
C GLN A 178 -12.16 29.16 8.57
N ALA A 179 -12.29 30.46 8.31
CA ALA A 179 -11.17 31.36 8.06
C ALA A 179 -10.14 31.39 9.21
N THR A 180 -10.58 31.07 10.43
CA THR A 180 -9.76 31.07 11.65
C THR A 180 -9.24 29.69 12.07
N LEU A 181 -9.66 28.63 11.36
CA LEU A 181 -9.32 27.25 11.72
C LEU A 181 -8.03 26.78 11.04
N LYS A 182 -7.24 26.02 11.79
CA LYS A 182 -6.12 25.25 11.28
C LYS A 182 -6.64 24.20 10.32
N ASN A 183 -6.16 24.26 9.08
CA ASN A 183 -6.49 23.27 8.06
C ASN A 183 -5.85 21.91 8.37
N PHE A 184 -6.62 20.85 8.12
CA PHE A 184 -6.08 19.50 8.02
C PHE A 184 -5.19 19.40 6.79
N ARG A 185 -4.03 18.74 6.92
CA ARG A 185 -3.12 18.50 5.81
C ARG A 185 -3.73 17.52 4.82
N ASP A 186 -3.50 17.77 3.53
CA ASP A 186 -3.77 16.81 2.47
C ASP A 186 -2.76 15.65 2.54
N GLY A 187 -3.04 14.70 3.45
CA GLY A 187 -2.71 13.27 3.42
C GLY A 187 -1.29 12.77 3.13
N SER A 188 -0.30 13.64 2.96
CA SER A 188 0.98 13.32 2.34
C SER A 188 2.19 13.47 3.24
N ALA A 189 2.08 14.27 4.30
CA ALA A 189 3.10 14.36 5.33
C ALA A 189 2.95 13.17 6.29
N GLY A 190 3.42 11.97 5.90
CA GLY A 190 3.76 10.95 6.90
C GLY A 190 3.39 9.49 6.64
N ARG A 191 2.66 9.12 5.57
CA ARG A 191 2.40 7.70 5.26
C ARG A 191 2.61 7.37 3.78
N THR A 192 3.87 7.16 3.41
CA THR A 192 4.23 6.54 2.14
C THR A 192 3.73 5.08 2.12
N THR A 193 3.15 4.66 1.00
CA THR A 193 2.82 3.24 0.83
C THR A 193 4.12 2.46 0.79
N ARG A 194 4.31 1.56 1.77
CA ARG A 194 5.49 0.70 1.80
C ARG A 194 5.45 -0.23 0.58
N PRO A 195 6.53 -0.33 -0.21
CA PRO A 195 6.59 -1.28 -1.32
C PRO A 195 6.57 -2.73 -0.81
N TYR A 196 6.56 -3.68 -1.74
CA TYR A 196 6.96 -5.05 -1.45
C TYR A 196 8.47 -5.13 -1.24
N THR A 197 8.92 -6.05 -0.40
CA THR A 197 10.33 -6.45 -0.39
C THR A 197 10.63 -7.32 -1.62
N SER A 198 11.90 -7.56 -1.93
CA SER A 198 12.27 -8.31 -3.14
C SER A 198 11.70 -9.73 -3.16
N SER A 199 11.67 -10.41 -2.00
CA SER A 199 11.08 -11.74 -1.82
C SER A 199 9.56 -11.71 -1.95
N GLU A 200 8.88 -10.74 -1.32
CA GLU A 200 7.44 -10.52 -1.44
C GLU A 200 7.03 -10.24 -2.89
N TRP A 201 7.81 -9.41 -3.59
CA TRP A 201 7.60 -9.07 -5.00
C TRP A 201 7.77 -10.29 -5.91
N TYR A 202 8.85 -11.03 -5.72
CA TYR A 202 9.12 -12.24 -6.47
C TYR A 202 8.01 -13.28 -6.32
N ALA A 203 7.62 -13.59 -5.08
CA ALA A 203 6.55 -14.54 -4.80
C ALA A 203 5.21 -14.06 -5.40
N LEU A 204 4.89 -12.77 -5.24
CA LEU A 204 3.65 -12.19 -5.78
C LEU A 204 3.58 -12.38 -7.30
N ILE A 205 4.58 -11.95 -8.05
CA ILE A 205 4.53 -12.00 -9.52
C ILE A 205 4.55 -13.45 -10.01
N ARG A 206 5.49 -14.27 -9.51
CA ARG A 206 5.66 -15.66 -9.96
C ARG A 206 4.41 -16.51 -9.69
N HIS A 207 3.90 -16.50 -8.45
CA HIS A 207 2.74 -17.32 -8.10
C HIS A 207 1.47 -16.83 -8.82
N THR A 208 1.31 -15.51 -8.99
CA THR A 208 0.15 -14.96 -9.71
C THR A 208 0.18 -15.31 -11.19
N GLN A 209 1.35 -15.30 -11.84
CA GLN A 209 1.46 -15.73 -13.24
C GLN A 209 1.10 -17.21 -13.42
N LEU A 210 1.73 -18.10 -12.64
CA LEU A 210 1.43 -19.54 -12.70
C LEU A 210 -0.05 -19.81 -12.50
N PHE A 211 -0.65 -19.17 -11.49
CA PHE A 211 -2.08 -19.27 -11.21
C PHE A 211 -2.93 -18.72 -12.35
N PHE A 212 -2.64 -17.53 -12.85
CA PHE A 212 -3.42 -16.91 -13.93
C PHE A 212 -3.46 -17.80 -15.17
N PHE A 213 -2.30 -18.24 -15.67
CA PHE A 213 -2.26 -19.08 -16.87
C PHE A 213 -2.88 -20.46 -16.64
N SER A 214 -2.67 -21.07 -15.47
CA SER A 214 -3.29 -22.36 -15.14
C SER A 214 -4.82 -22.27 -15.11
N VAL A 215 -5.38 -21.21 -14.53
CA VAL A 215 -6.83 -21.02 -14.45
C VAL A 215 -7.42 -20.53 -15.77
N ALA A 216 -6.80 -19.57 -16.45
CA ALA A 216 -7.29 -19.01 -17.70
C ALA A 216 -7.38 -20.07 -18.79
N THR A 217 -6.36 -20.91 -18.95
CA THR A 217 -6.36 -22.00 -19.93
C THR A 217 -7.49 -23.00 -19.66
N GLN A 218 -7.71 -23.38 -18.40
CA GLN A 218 -8.81 -24.29 -18.02
C GLN A 218 -10.19 -23.66 -18.27
N LEU A 219 -10.37 -22.38 -17.98
CA LEU A 219 -11.62 -21.66 -18.21
C LEU A 219 -11.92 -21.52 -19.71
N ILE A 220 -10.92 -21.17 -20.52
CA ILE A 220 -11.07 -21.06 -21.98
C ILE A 220 -11.47 -22.42 -22.56
N ALA A 221 -10.74 -23.48 -22.23
CA ALA A 221 -11.04 -24.84 -22.69
C ALA A 221 -12.45 -25.28 -22.27
N PHE A 222 -12.85 -25.02 -21.02
CA PHE A 222 -14.18 -25.35 -20.53
C PHE A 222 -15.29 -24.67 -21.34
N LYS A 223 -15.12 -23.39 -21.70
CA LYS A 223 -16.12 -22.64 -22.48
C LYS A 223 -16.14 -23.05 -23.94
N GLU A 224 -15.00 -23.44 -24.52
CA GLU A 224 -14.93 -24.03 -25.86
C GLU A 224 -15.68 -25.36 -25.93
N GLU A 225 -15.53 -26.21 -24.91
CA GLU A 225 -16.24 -27.49 -24.79
C GLU A 225 -17.73 -27.31 -24.42
N ASN A 226 -18.07 -26.24 -23.70
CA ASN A 226 -19.42 -25.97 -23.18
C ASN A 226 -19.87 -24.53 -23.47
N PRO A 227 -20.20 -24.18 -24.73
CA PRO A 227 -20.46 -22.78 -25.14
C PRO A 227 -21.58 -22.07 -24.38
N GLU A 228 -22.63 -22.79 -23.97
CA GLU A 228 -23.78 -22.22 -23.27
C GLU A 228 -23.69 -22.33 -21.74
N ALA A 229 -22.66 -23.01 -21.21
CA ALA A 229 -22.54 -23.21 -19.77
C ALA A 229 -22.01 -21.94 -19.06
N PRO A 230 -22.47 -21.67 -17.82
CA PRO A 230 -21.83 -20.69 -16.96
C PRO A 230 -20.41 -21.15 -16.57
N PRO A 231 -19.55 -20.24 -16.10
CA PRO A 231 -18.21 -20.61 -15.64
C PRO A 231 -18.26 -21.72 -14.56
N PRO A 232 -17.28 -22.64 -14.55
CA PRO A 232 -17.23 -23.71 -13.57
C PRO A 232 -17.05 -23.13 -12.17
N GLN A 233 -17.79 -23.69 -11.20
CA GLN A 233 -17.71 -23.26 -9.79
C GLN A 233 -16.48 -23.80 -9.07
N THR A 234 -15.86 -24.85 -9.61
CA THR A 234 -14.64 -25.47 -9.07
C THR A 234 -13.67 -25.81 -10.18
N LEU A 235 -12.38 -25.71 -9.90
CA LEU A 235 -11.31 -26.22 -10.77
C LEU A 235 -10.32 -27.03 -9.96
N GLU A 236 -9.84 -28.14 -10.52
CA GLU A 236 -8.78 -28.95 -9.92
C GLU A 236 -7.44 -28.66 -10.58
N ASN A 237 -6.36 -29.17 -10.00
CA ASN A 237 -5.02 -29.13 -10.59
C ASN A 237 -4.50 -27.72 -10.93
N VAL A 238 -4.99 -26.68 -10.25
CA VAL A 238 -4.57 -25.29 -10.48
C VAL A 238 -3.16 -25.08 -9.93
N VAL A 239 -2.23 -24.69 -10.80
CA VAL A 239 -0.81 -24.49 -10.45
C VAL A 239 -0.63 -23.15 -9.75
N ILE A 240 -0.02 -23.14 -8.56
CA ILE A 240 0.27 -21.92 -7.78
C ILE A 240 1.75 -21.67 -7.52
N GLY A 241 2.61 -22.65 -7.79
CA GLY A 241 4.04 -22.58 -7.51
C GLY A 241 4.78 -23.79 -8.06
N ARG A 242 6.11 -23.76 -7.99
CA ARG A 242 6.99 -24.87 -8.38
C ARG A 242 8.04 -25.13 -7.30
N LYS A 243 8.32 -26.40 -7.03
CA LYS A 243 9.42 -26.84 -6.15
C LYS A 243 10.33 -27.75 -6.96
N GLY A 244 11.45 -27.19 -7.45
CA GLY A 244 12.25 -27.84 -8.49
C GLY A 244 11.44 -27.95 -9.78
N GLU A 245 11.40 -29.14 -10.38
CA GLU A 245 10.62 -29.44 -11.59
C GLU A 245 9.15 -29.78 -11.32
N ARG A 246 8.74 -29.88 -10.05
CA ARG A 246 7.38 -30.30 -9.67
C ARG A 246 6.47 -29.09 -9.41
N ASP A 247 5.31 -29.08 -10.07
CA ASP A 247 4.24 -28.11 -9.81
C ASP A 247 3.54 -28.36 -8.46
N ILE A 248 3.26 -27.27 -7.76
CA ILE A 248 2.38 -27.22 -6.59
C ILE A 248 0.97 -26.88 -7.08
N LYS A 249 0.03 -27.80 -6.86
CA LYS A 249 -1.34 -27.71 -7.38
C LYS A 249 -2.36 -27.63 -6.26
N ILE A 250 -3.43 -26.86 -6.47
CA ILE A 250 -4.57 -26.72 -5.55
C ILE A 250 -5.89 -26.98 -6.25
N ALA A 251 -6.93 -27.23 -5.45
CA ALA A 251 -8.32 -27.15 -5.90
C ALA A 251 -8.88 -25.75 -5.58
N LEU A 252 -9.52 -25.13 -6.55
CA LEU A 252 -10.09 -23.79 -6.46
C LEU A 252 -11.62 -23.88 -6.45
N GLY A 253 -12.27 -22.99 -5.69
CA GLY A 253 -13.73 -22.85 -5.69
C GLY A 253 -14.51 -23.70 -4.67
N PHE A 254 -13.83 -24.50 -3.84
CA PHE A 254 -14.49 -25.27 -2.79
C PHE A 254 -14.66 -24.45 -1.49
N LYS A 255 -15.89 -24.27 -1.00
CA LYS A 255 -16.16 -23.82 0.37
C LYS A 255 -16.87 -24.92 1.16
N ASN A 256 -16.15 -25.66 2.00
CA ASN A 256 -16.73 -26.65 2.94
C ASN A 256 -17.82 -27.57 2.32
N GLY A 257 -17.65 -28.02 1.07
CA GLY A 257 -18.62 -28.89 0.39
C GLY A 257 -19.78 -28.19 -0.34
N SER A 258 -19.75 -26.86 -0.49
CA SER A 258 -20.66 -26.12 -1.36
C SER A 258 -19.90 -25.26 -2.38
N ASP A 259 -20.52 -25.02 -3.53
CA ASP A 259 -20.02 -24.14 -4.60
C ASP A 259 -19.67 -22.75 -4.07
N SER A 260 -18.55 -22.19 -4.55
CA SER A 260 -18.11 -20.85 -4.16
C SER A 260 -18.77 -19.76 -5.02
N ASP A 261 -19.90 -19.24 -4.56
CA ASP A 261 -20.46 -18.04 -5.19
C ASP A 261 -19.63 -16.78 -4.86
N GLY A 262 -19.57 -15.88 -5.84
CA GLY A 262 -18.98 -14.54 -5.70
C GLY A 262 -17.46 -14.51 -5.82
N ALA A 263 -16.77 -13.73 -4.99
CA ALA A 263 -15.34 -13.40 -5.15
C ALA A 263 -14.38 -14.61 -5.10
N ALA A 264 -14.84 -15.78 -4.65
CA ALA A 264 -14.04 -17.00 -4.51
C ALA A 264 -14.13 -17.94 -5.73
N SER A 265 -15.05 -17.69 -6.67
CA SER A 265 -15.21 -18.54 -7.86
C SER A 265 -13.95 -18.54 -8.72
N PRO A 266 -13.67 -19.63 -9.46
CA PRO A 266 -12.50 -19.72 -10.32
C PRO A 266 -12.35 -18.54 -11.28
N PHE A 267 -13.43 -18.16 -11.96
CA PHE A 267 -13.44 -17.00 -12.86
C PHE A 267 -13.08 -15.69 -12.15
N ASN A 268 -13.72 -15.40 -11.01
CA ASN A 268 -13.50 -14.14 -10.27
C ASN A 268 -12.11 -14.07 -9.60
N GLN A 269 -11.54 -15.22 -9.23
CA GLN A 269 -10.16 -15.33 -8.77
C GLN A 269 -9.17 -15.14 -9.93
N CYS A 270 -9.45 -15.69 -11.11
CA CYS A 270 -8.68 -15.46 -12.33
C CYS A 270 -8.66 -13.96 -12.70
N MET A 271 -9.81 -13.29 -12.63
CA MET A 271 -9.91 -11.84 -12.85
C MET A 271 -9.20 -11.01 -11.78
N GLY A 272 -9.14 -11.49 -10.53
CA GLY A 272 -8.30 -10.91 -9.47
C GLY A 272 -6.80 -11.04 -9.76
N ALA A 273 -6.38 -12.19 -10.31
CA ALA A 273 -5.00 -12.41 -10.76
C ALA A 273 -4.66 -11.54 -11.98
N ALA A 274 -5.57 -11.46 -12.95
CA ALA A 274 -5.47 -10.56 -14.10
C ALA A 274 -5.31 -9.11 -13.67
N TYR A 275 -6.13 -8.61 -12.74
CA TYR A 275 -5.97 -7.27 -12.16
C TYR A 275 -4.57 -7.04 -11.59
N THR A 276 -4.03 -8.03 -10.88
CA THR A 276 -2.71 -7.95 -10.24
C THR A 276 -1.58 -7.88 -11.27
N LEU A 277 -1.61 -8.77 -12.28
CA LEU A 277 -0.63 -8.78 -13.37
C LEU A 277 -0.77 -7.56 -14.28
N PHE A 278 -1.98 -7.10 -14.54
CA PHE A 278 -2.21 -5.88 -15.30
C PHE A 278 -1.65 -4.67 -14.56
N ALA A 279 -1.82 -4.59 -13.24
CA ALA A 279 -1.19 -3.56 -12.41
C ALA A 279 0.34 -3.63 -12.47
N TYR A 280 0.94 -4.82 -12.51
CA TYR A 280 2.39 -5.02 -12.70
C TYR A 280 2.86 -4.52 -14.09
N TYR A 281 2.27 -5.05 -15.16
CA TYR A 281 2.68 -4.71 -16.52
C TYR A 281 2.38 -3.26 -16.92
N THR A 282 1.40 -2.59 -16.32
CA THR A 282 1.04 -1.22 -16.70
C THR A 282 1.43 -0.17 -15.66
N ALA A 283 1.66 -0.58 -14.41
CA ALA A 283 1.70 0.30 -13.26
C ALA A 283 0.48 1.22 -13.15
N PHE A 284 -0.69 0.92 -13.73
CA PHE A 284 -1.88 1.77 -13.68
C PHE A 284 -2.52 1.86 -12.28
N ASN A 285 -3.33 2.90 -12.08
CA ASN A 285 -4.11 3.08 -10.85
C ASN A 285 -5.36 2.16 -10.88
N ASP A 286 -5.88 1.82 -9.69
CA ASP A 286 -7.07 0.97 -9.52
C ASP A 286 -8.24 1.34 -10.44
N THR A 287 -8.63 2.62 -10.49
CA THR A 287 -9.76 3.09 -11.30
C THR A 287 -9.51 2.88 -12.79
N VAL A 288 -8.28 3.14 -13.24
CA VAL A 288 -7.90 3.00 -14.66
C VAL A 288 -7.95 1.54 -15.08
N ILE A 289 -7.41 0.64 -14.26
CA ILE A 289 -7.39 -0.81 -14.55
C ILE A 289 -8.82 -1.35 -14.70
N ARG A 290 -9.75 -0.92 -13.84
CA ARG A 290 -11.16 -1.36 -13.87
C ARG A 290 -11.96 -0.80 -15.04
N GLU A 291 -11.48 0.26 -15.69
CA GLU A 291 -12.17 0.95 -16.77
C GLU A 291 -11.61 0.60 -18.16
N VAL A 292 -10.56 -0.22 -18.24
CA VAL A 292 -10.05 -0.74 -19.52
C VAL A 292 -11.11 -1.60 -20.19
N ARG A 293 -11.35 -1.39 -21.48
CA ARG A 293 -12.40 -2.05 -22.27
C ARG A 293 -11.85 -2.68 -23.54
N HIS A 294 -12.64 -3.57 -24.12
CA HIS A 294 -12.44 -4.06 -25.49
C HIS A 294 -12.73 -2.99 -26.56
N PRO A 295 -12.16 -3.15 -27.76
CA PRO A 295 -11.06 -4.04 -28.13
C PRO A 295 -9.68 -3.46 -27.73
N ILE A 296 -8.68 -4.32 -27.54
CA ILE A 296 -7.30 -3.85 -27.30
C ILE A 296 -6.56 -3.70 -28.62
N LYS A 297 -6.01 -2.51 -28.89
CA LYS A 297 -5.22 -2.27 -30.09
C LYS A 297 -3.75 -2.68 -29.87
N VAL A 298 -3.33 -3.79 -30.48
CA VAL A 298 -1.91 -4.17 -30.57
C VAL A 298 -1.27 -3.44 -31.75
N VAL A 299 -0.10 -2.82 -31.56
CA VAL A 299 0.60 -2.04 -32.60
C VAL A 299 1.98 -2.67 -32.84
N THR A 300 2.10 -3.54 -33.82
CA THR A 300 3.38 -4.13 -34.21
C THR A 300 4.24 -3.08 -34.92
N SER A 301 5.34 -2.64 -34.30
CA SER A 301 6.33 -1.80 -34.97
C SER A 301 7.37 -2.69 -35.66
N LYS A 302 7.47 -2.56 -36.98
CA LYS A 302 8.59 -3.08 -37.77
C LYS A 302 9.60 -1.95 -37.93
N ALA A 303 10.79 -2.09 -37.38
CA ALA A 303 11.94 -1.29 -37.78
C ALA A 303 12.72 -2.10 -38.84
N GLU A 304 13.52 -1.44 -39.70
CA GLU A 304 14.12 -2.00 -40.94
C GLU A 304 15.05 -3.22 -40.78
N SER A 305 15.16 -3.79 -39.58
CA SER A 305 15.76 -5.11 -39.33
C SER A 305 15.17 -5.86 -38.10
N ARG A 306 14.02 -5.43 -37.55
CA ARG A 306 13.44 -6.00 -36.31
C ARG A 306 11.91 -6.03 -36.30
N THR A 307 11.34 -7.15 -35.83
CA THR A 307 9.89 -7.32 -35.57
C THR A 307 9.61 -7.28 -34.07
N SER A 308 9.61 -6.11 -33.43
CA SER A 308 9.19 -6.03 -32.02
C SER A 308 7.65 -5.99 -31.93
N LYS A 309 7.02 -7.05 -31.41
CA LYS A 309 5.60 -7.00 -31.03
C LYS A 309 5.45 -6.18 -29.76
N VAL A 310 4.96 -4.95 -29.92
CA VAL A 310 4.60 -4.07 -28.81
C VAL A 310 3.08 -3.91 -28.82
N ALA A 311 2.43 -4.01 -27.66
CA ALA A 311 1.01 -3.67 -27.54
C ALA A 311 0.88 -2.37 -26.75
N GLN A 312 0.26 -1.36 -27.34
CA GLN A 312 -0.05 -0.11 -26.65
C GLN A 312 -1.49 -0.17 -26.14
N VAL A 313 -1.66 -0.29 -24.82
CA VAL A 313 -2.98 -0.15 -24.20
C VAL A 313 -3.21 1.31 -23.84
N ARG A 314 -4.34 1.87 -24.30
CA ARG A 314 -4.82 3.20 -23.89
C ARG A 314 -5.96 3.02 -22.88
N ALA A 315 -5.94 3.84 -21.84
CA ALA A 315 -7.01 3.89 -20.86
C ALA A 315 -7.27 5.34 -20.44
N TYR A 316 -8.47 5.64 -19.96
CA TYR A 316 -8.84 6.98 -19.54
C TYR A 316 -8.72 7.13 -18.02
N LYS A 317 -8.25 8.28 -17.54
CA LYS A 317 -8.18 8.61 -16.11
C LYS A 317 -9.16 9.75 -15.80
N GLY A 318 -10.38 9.40 -15.42
CA GLY A 318 -11.48 10.37 -15.20
C GLY A 318 -11.17 11.50 -14.22
N ARG A 319 -10.50 11.23 -13.09
CA ARG A 319 -10.15 12.27 -12.10
C ARG A 319 -9.14 13.32 -12.58
N ALA A 320 -8.37 13.00 -13.62
CA ALA A 320 -7.35 13.91 -14.17
C ALA A 320 -7.69 14.33 -15.60
N SER A 321 -8.88 13.97 -16.09
CA SER A 321 -9.38 14.21 -17.44
C SER A 321 -8.34 13.96 -18.54
N LYS A 322 -7.56 12.88 -18.42
CA LYS A 322 -6.46 12.58 -19.35
C LYS A 322 -6.39 11.11 -19.72
N ASP A 323 -5.88 10.85 -20.92
CA ASP A 323 -5.49 9.52 -21.34
C ASP A 323 -4.19 9.09 -20.66
N VAL A 324 -4.09 7.79 -20.37
CA VAL A 324 -2.88 7.11 -19.93
C VAL A 324 -2.59 5.95 -20.87
N LYS A 325 -1.31 5.65 -21.09
CA LYS A 325 -0.87 4.66 -22.08
C LYS A 325 0.15 3.71 -21.46
N ALA A 326 0.05 2.42 -21.72
CA ALA A 326 1.07 1.44 -21.30
C ALA A 326 1.56 0.65 -22.52
N LEU A 327 2.84 0.27 -22.50
CA LEU A 327 3.45 -0.58 -23.51
C LEU A 327 3.71 -1.97 -22.91
N PHE A 328 3.26 -3.01 -23.61
CA PHE A 328 3.62 -4.41 -23.37
C PHE A 328 4.62 -4.83 -24.45
N SER A 329 5.63 -5.64 -24.13
CA SER A 329 6.70 -6.07 -25.07
C SER A 329 6.81 -7.60 -25.13
N GLY A 330 6.92 -8.16 -26.34
CA GLY A 330 7.11 -9.61 -26.59
C GLY A 330 8.57 -10.07 -26.64
N SER A 331 8.78 -11.39 -26.81
CA SER A 331 10.02 -12.14 -26.56
C SER A 331 11.16 -12.08 -27.61
N GLU A 332 11.07 -11.28 -28.67
CA GLU A 332 12.17 -11.19 -29.67
C GLU A 332 13.26 -10.20 -29.22
N GLU A 333 14.35 -10.74 -28.64
CA GLU A 333 15.59 -10.03 -28.35
C GLU A 333 16.42 -9.76 -29.61
N SER A 334 16.90 -8.53 -29.75
CA SER A 334 18.17 -8.29 -30.43
C SER A 334 18.98 -7.23 -29.67
N PHE A 335 20.26 -7.56 -29.50
CA PHE A 335 21.34 -6.68 -29.06
C PHE A 335 21.59 -5.58 -30.10
N HIS A 336 21.88 -4.33 -29.68
CA HIS A 336 22.77 -3.30 -30.29
C HIS A 336 22.40 -1.84 -29.87
N PRO A 337 23.34 -0.88 -30.01
CA PRO A 337 23.61 0.20 -29.04
C PRO A 337 22.72 1.44 -29.17
N GLU A 338 22.76 2.27 -28.13
CA GLU A 338 22.03 3.54 -28.02
C GLU A 338 22.26 4.47 -29.23
N ALA A 339 21.19 5.16 -29.65
CA ALA A 339 21.19 6.03 -30.82
C ALA A 339 22.15 7.23 -30.66
N ARG A 340 22.96 7.47 -31.68
CA ARG A 340 23.72 8.71 -31.88
C ARG A 340 22.92 9.65 -32.78
N ASN A 341 22.88 10.93 -32.39
CA ASN A 341 22.52 12.13 -33.17
C ASN A 341 21.02 12.49 -33.39
N ASN A 342 20.66 13.66 -32.82
CA ASN A 342 19.85 14.78 -33.35
C ASN A 342 18.67 14.57 -34.33
N GLU A 343 17.89 13.50 -34.23
CA GLU A 343 16.54 13.47 -34.82
C GLU A 343 15.43 13.52 -33.75
N ALA A 344 14.38 14.29 -34.03
CA ALA A 344 13.19 14.41 -33.18
C ALA A 344 12.38 13.10 -33.19
N GLY A 345 12.82 12.13 -32.39
CA GLY A 345 12.14 10.86 -32.16
C GLY A 345 11.30 10.87 -30.88
N PHE A 346 10.19 10.13 -30.89
CA PHE A 346 9.49 9.78 -29.65
C PHE A 346 10.44 8.99 -28.76
N VAL A 347 10.58 9.40 -27.49
CA VAL A 347 11.16 8.54 -26.46
C VAL A 347 10.20 7.37 -26.25
N VAL A 348 10.39 6.30 -27.01
CA VAL A 348 9.99 4.95 -26.60
C VAL A 348 10.92 4.66 -25.43
N ALA A 349 10.44 4.89 -24.20
CA ALA A 349 11.00 4.14 -23.11
C ALA A 349 10.69 2.69 -23.48
N ASP A 350 11.66 1.98 -24.04
CA ASP A 350 11.64 0.53 -24.16
C ASP A 350 11.61 0.04 -22.72
N ILE A 351 10.42 0.01 -22.13
CA ILE A 351 10.23 -0.56 -20.81
C ILE A 351 10.34 -2.05 -21.04
N LYS A 352 11.58 -2.57 -21.03
CA LYS A 352 11.84 -3.97 -20.74
C LYS A 352 11.31 -4.21 -19.32
N LYS A 353 10.00 -4.44 -19.15
CA LYS A 353 9.42 -5.01 -17.93
C LYS A 353 9.73 -6.49 -17.79
N ARG A 354 10.93 -6.86 -18.25
CA ARG A 354 11.60 -8.12 -17.98
C ARG A 354 12.34 -7.91 -16.68
N ASP A 355 11.59 -7.77 -15.58
CA ASP A 355 12.20 -8.15 -14.32
C ASP A 355 12.45 -9.67 -14.43
N ALA A 356 13.60 -10.17 -14.02
CA ALA A 356 14.05 -11.57 -14.17
C ALA A 356 13.16 -12.62 -13.43
N ILE A 357 11.96 -12.21 -13.05
CA ILE A 357 11.02 -12.80 -12.12
C ILE A 357 9.82 -13.42 -12.85
N GLY A 358 9.41 -12.86 -13.98
CA GLY A 358 8.25 -13.32 -14.74
C GLY A 358 8.63 -14.37 -15.79
N GLU A 359 7.98 -15.54 -15.77
CA GLU A 359 8.25 -16.64 -16.73
C GLU A 359 7.60 -16.38 -18.11
N ALA A 360 6.47 -15.67 -18.16
CA ALA A 360 5.74 -15.35 -19.38
C ALA A 360 5.78 -13.85 -19.70
N ASP A 361 5.87 -13.49 -20.98
CA ASP A 361 5.96 -12.09 -21.41
C ASP A 361 4.61 -11.35 -21.32
N GLY A 362 4.67 -10.02 -21.30
CA GLY A 362 3.49 -9.17 -21.13
C GLY A 362 2.48 -9.28 -22.28
N ILE A 363 2.93 -9.57 -23.50
CA ILE A 363 2.05 -9.76 -24.65
C ILE A 363 1.28 -11.07 -24.50
N THR A 364 1.94 -12.16 -24.13
CA THR A 364 1.27 -13.43 -23.85
C THR A 364 0.17 -13.24 -22.79
N PHE A 365 0.50 -12.58 -21.67
CA PHE A 365 -0.50 -12.28 -20.64
C PHE A 365 -1.69 -11.49 -21.18
N LEU A 366 -1.44 -10.40 -21.93
CA LEU A 366 -2.48 -9.54 -22.44
C LEU A 366 -3.41 -10.27 -23.43
N GLN A 367 -2.83 -11.09 -24.31
CA GLN A 367 -3.58 -11.89 -25.29
C GLN A 367 -4.44 -12.95 -24.61
N THR A 368 -3.90 -13.66 -23.61
CA THR A 368 -4.67 -14.63 -22.84
C THR A 368 -5.81 -13.96 -22.06
N LEU A 369 -5.57 -12.79 -21.47
CA LEU A 369 -6.61 -12.02 -20.77
C LEU A 369 -7.70 -11.55 -21.74
N GLU A 370 -7.31 -11.01 -22.90
CA GLU A 370 -8.26 -10.55 -23.91
C GLU A 370 -9.13 -11.72 -24.41
N LEU A 371 -8.52 -12.88 -24.69
CA LEU A 371 -9.23 -14.09 -25.10
C LEU A 371 -10.20 -14.56 -24.02
N LEU A 372 -9.72 -14.78 -22.79
CA LEU A 372 -10.55 -15.20 -21.65
C LEU A 372 -11.74 -14.24 -21.44
N SER A 373 -11.47 -12.94 -21.45
CA SER A 373 -12.48 -11.91 -21.23
C SER A 373 -13.53 -11.87 -22.35
N LYS A 374 -13.16 -12.12 -23.61
CA LYS A 374 -14.13 -12.16 -24.71
C LYS A 374 -14.98 -13.42 -24.68
N VAL A 375 -14.37 -14.56 -24.37
CA VAL A 375 -15.01 -15.88 -24.36
C VAL A 375 -16.17 -15.96 -23.35
N TYR A 376 -16.14 -15.15 -22.30
CA TYR A 376 -17.18 -15.07 -21.27
C TYR A 376 -17.98 -13.75 -21.28
N SER A 377 -17.83 -12.91 -22.30
CA SER A 377 -18.56 -11.64 -22.41
C SER A 377 -19.50 -11.67 -23.60
N GLU A 378 -20.75 -11.25 -23.39
CA GLU A 378 -21.72 -11.05 -24.47
C GLU A 378 -21.59 -9.65 -25.11
N ASP A 379 -20.93 -8.70 -24.43
CA ASP A 379 -20.71 -7.33 -24.90
C ASP A 379 -19.31 -7.18 -25.52
N ALA A 380 -19.28 -6.79 -26.80
CA ALA A 380 -18.08 -6.55 -27.59
C ALA A 380 -17.22 -5.38 -27.06
N TYR A 381 -17.76 -4.52 -26.20
CA TYR A 381 -17.11 -3.35 -25.61
C TYR A 381 -17.07 -3.39 -24.07
N ASP A 382 -17.26 -4.58 -23.47
CA ASP A 382 -17.22 -4.71 -22.02
C ASP A 382 -15.82 -4.37 -21.47
N THR A 383 -15.77 -4.14 -20.16
CA THR A 383 -14.52 -4.03 -19.41
C THR A 383 -13.73 -5.32 -19.48
N LEU A 384 -12.40 -5.20 -19.52
CA LEU A 384 -11.47 -6.33 -19.59
C LEU A 384 -11.48 -7.19 -18.33
N ILE A 385 -11.78 -6.56 -17.18
CA ILE A 385 -11.80 -7.19 -15.86
C ILE A 385 -13.16 -6.94 -15.26
N TYR A 386 -14.00 -7.97 -15.28
CA TYR A 386 -15.34 -8.00 -14.74
C TYR A 386 -15.54 -9.27 -13.92
N PHE A 387 -16.61 -9.30 -13.12
CA PHE A 387 -16.91 -10.43 -12.24
C PHE A 387 -18.24 -11.04 -12.65
N LEU A 388 -18.38 -12.35 -12.50
CA LEU A 388 -19.59 -13.10 -12.80
C LEU A 388 -20.24 -13.66 -11.53
N ASN A 389 -21.56 -13.81 -11.54
CA ASN A 389 -22.29 -14.60 -10.53
C ASN A 389 -22.33 -16.09 -10.95
N SER A 390 -22.99 -16.93 -10.16
CA SER A 390 -23.14 -18.38 -10.44
C SER A 390 -23.93 -18.68 -11.72
N GLU A 391 -24.78 -17.75 -12.16
CA GLU A 391 -25.54 -17.84 -13.41
C GLU A 391 -24.74 -17.36 -14.63
N GLY A 392 -23.47 -16.95 -14.46
CA GLY A 392 -22.66 -16.41 -15.56
C GLY A 392 -23.01 -14.96 -15.94
N LYS A 393 -23.81 -14.25 -15.14
CA LYS A 393 -24.18 -12.85 -15.38
C LYS A 393 -23.22 -11.87 -14.70
N ASN A 394 -23.07 -10.70 -15.30
CA ASN A 394 -22.25 -9.61 -14.77
C ASN A 394 -22.66 -9.26 -13.33
N ASN A 395 -21.67 -9.32 -12.44
CA ASN A 395 -21.77 -9.05 -11.02
C ASN A 395 -20.85 -7.89 -10.64
N LYS A 396 -21.09 -7.30 -9.46
CA LYS A 396 -20.26 -6.23 -8.93
C LYS A 396 -18.81 -6.70 -8.80
N VAL A 397 -17.89 -5.99 -9.46
CA VAL A 397 -16.45 -6.20 -9.31
C VAL A 397 -16.03 -6.00 -7.85
N SER A 398 -15.65 -7.10 -7.19
CA SER A 398 -15.28 -7.11 -5.77
C SER A 398 -13.79 -7.38 -5.57
N ILE A 399 -12.93 -6.55 -6.18
CA ILE A 399 -11.46 -6.63 -6.02
C ILE A 399 -11.06 -6.66 -4.54
N ALA A 400 -11.73 -5.89 -3.68
CA ALA A 400 -11.43 -5.83 -2.25
C ALA A 400 -11.67 -7.15 -1.49
N GLU A 401 -12.53 -8.03 -2.03
CA GLU A 401 -12.79 -9.36 -1.47
C GLU A 401 -11.98 -10.45 -2.18
N SER A 402 -11.80 -10.32 -3.50
CA SER A 402 -11.06 -11.29 -4.32
C SER A 402 -9.57 -11.30 -4.01
N LEU A 403 -8.91 -10.13 -3.86
CA LEU A 403 -7.46 -10.06 -3.66
C LEU A 403 -6.97 -10.66 -2.33
N PRO A 404 -7.64 -10.51 -1.18
CA PRO A 404 -7.26 -11.22 0.04
C PRO A 404 -7.37 -12.74 -0.09
N LEU A 405 -8.37 -13.24 -0.83
CA LEU A 405 -8.52 -14.66 -1.10
C LEU A 405 -7.39 -15.15 -2.01
N LEU A 406 -7.11 -14.42 -3.09
CA LEU A 406 -6.00 -14.70 -4.01
C LEU A 406 -4.67 -14.78 -3.25
N SER A 407 -4.37 -13.77 -2.43
CA SER A 407 -3.15 -13.75 -1.60
C SER A 407 -3.03 -14.97 -0.68
N SER A 408 -4.16 -15.43 -0.13
CA SER A 408 -4.18 -16.63 0.71
C SER A 408 -4.02 -17.92 -0.10
N ASN A 409 -4.67 -18.03 -1.27
CA ASN A 409 -4.59 -19.18 -2.18
C ASN A 409 -3.18 -19.35 -2.76
N LEU A 410 -2.47 -18.24 -2.98
CA LEU A 410 -1.10 -18.22 -3.48
C LEU A 410 -0.04 -18.35 -2.37
N ASN A 411 -0.46 -18.54 -1.11
CA ASN A 411 0.41 -18.59 0.07
C ASN A 411 1.38 -17.41 0.18
N LEU A 412 0.92 -16.20 -0.16
CA LEU A 412 1.74 -15.01 -0.14
C LEU A 412 1.87 -14.46 1.27
N LEU A 413 2.87 -14.93 2.01
CA LEU A 413 3.17 -14.52 3.38
C LEU A 413 3.93 -13.19 3.41
N SER A 414 3.55 -12.28 4.32
CA SER A 414 4.33 -11.05 4.54
C SER A 414 5.60 -11.35 5.32
N GLU A 415 6.70 -10.67 5.02
CA GLU A 415 7.92 -10.75 5.83
C GLU A 415 7.74 -10.14 7.22
N SER A 416 6.86 -9.14 7.34
CA SER A 416 6.57 -8.49 8.62
C SER A 416 5.82 -9.36 9.62
N ARG A 417 5.40 -10.57 9.22
CA ARG A 417 4.69 -11.51 10.09
C ARG A 417 5.55 -12.02 11.25
N ILE A 418 6.88 -11.94 11.14
CA ILE A 418 7.80 -12.34 12.21
C ILE A 418 7.52 -11.57 13.53
N GLU A 419 7.05 -10.34 13.43
CA GLU A 419 6.68 -9.50 14.57
C GLU A 419 5.42 -10.01 15.31
N LEU A 420 4.66 -10.93 14.70
CA LEU A 420 3.45 -11.52 15.29
C LEU A 420 3.76 -12.72 16.18
N THR A 421 4.99 -13.23 16.15
CA THR A 421 5.41 -14.50 16.75
C THR A 421 5.06 -14.57 18.23
N ASP A 422 5.49 -13.59 19.03
CA ASP A 422 5.28 -13.59 20.49
C ASP A 422 3.77 -13.60 20.85
N HIS A 423 2.97 -12.83 20.11
CA HIS A 423 1.52 -12.76 20.34
C HIS A 423 0.80 -14.07 19.97
N LEU A 424 1.20 -14.71 18.87
CA LEU A 424 0.64 -15.98 18.44
C LEU A 424 1.04 -17.13 19.37
N VAL A 425 2.29 -17.14 19.85
CA VAL A 425 2.78 -18.09 20.87
C VAL A 425 1.99 -17.95 22.17
N LYS A 426 1.75 -16.71 22.62
CA LYS A 426 0.91 -16.43 23.77
C LYS A 426 -0.52 -16.93 23.55
N THR A 427 -1.12 -16.59 22.41
CA THR A 427 -2.49 -17.01 22.06
C THR A 427 -2.63 -18.53 22.03
N TYR A 428 -1.66 -19.25 21.46
CA TYR A 428 -1.64 -20.71 21.49
C TYR A 428 -1.60 -21.26 22.92
N THR A 429 -0.73 -20.67 23.75
CA THR A 429 -0.57 -21.08 25.15
C THR A 429 -1.87 -20.88 25.94
N GLU A 430 -2.53 -19.72 25.78
CA GLU A 430 -3.86 -19.44 26.39
C GLU A 430 -4.91 -20.48 25.95
N ILE A 431 -4.91 -20.88 24.67
CA ILE A 431 -5.86 -21.85 24.14
C ILE A 431 -5.63 -23.25 24.71
N VAL A 432 -4.36 -23.69 24.78
CA VAL A 432 -4.01 -25.07 25.13
C VAL A 432 -3.90 -25.30 26.64
N LYS A 433 -3.38 -24.34 27.40
CA LYS A 433 -3.20 -24.47 28.85
C LYS A 433 -4.36 -23.90 29.65
N ASP A 434 -4.87 -22.73 29.25
CA ASP A 434 -5.85 -21.99 30.04
C ASP A 434 -7.28 -22.17 29.51
N GLU A 435 -7.44 -22.91 28.41
CA GLU A 435 -8.70 -23.15 27.70
C GLU A 435 -9.46 -21.86 27.38
N LYS A 436 -8.72 -20.78 27.07
CA LYS A 436 -9.27 -19.44 26.82
C LYS A 436 -8.70 -18.86 25.55
N MET A 437 -9.41 -17.89 24.99
CA MET A 437 -8.88 -17.07 23.89
C MET A 437 -9.33 -15.63 24.05
N THR A 438 -8.38 -14.71 23.93
CA THR A 438 -8.66 -13.28 23.81
C THR A 438 -9.02 -12.94 22.37
N THR A 439 -10.18 -12.31 22.17
CA THR A 439 -10.63 -11.79 20.87
C THR A 439 -10.61 -10.27 20.84
N PHE A 440 -10.27 -9.69 19.68
CA PHE A 440 -10.13 -8.24 19.51
C PHE A 440 -11.14 -7.70 18.51
N ASN A 441 -12.16 -6.99 18.99
CA ASN A 441 -13.23 -6.44 18.17
C ASN A 441 -13.11 -4.92 18.09
N LYS A 442 -13.43 -4.37 16.90
CA LYS A 442 -13.65 -2.93 16.75
C LYS A 442 -15.15 -2.68 16.95
N ILE A 443 -15.51 -2.01 18.04
CA ILE A 443 -16.90 -1.67 18.36
C ILE A 443 -17.09 -0.16 18.29
N ARG A 444 -18.33 0.27 18.08
CA ARG A 444 -18.70 1.69 18.14
C ARG A 444 -19.38 1.95 19.48
N ARG A 445 -18.86 2.92 20.23
CA ARG A 445 -19.43 3.40 21.50
C ARG A 445 -20.64 4.30 21.22
N ASP A 446 -21.46 4.54 22.24
CA ASP A 446 -22.70 5.33 22.16
C ASP A 446 -22.49 6.77 21.68
N ASP A 447 -21.33 7.36 21.95
CA ASP A 447 -20.94 8.69 21.44
C ASP A 447 -20.46 8.69 19.98
N GLY A 448 -20.47 7.52 19.34
CA GLY A 448 -20.07 7.32 17.97
C GLY A 448 -18.57 7.05 17.75
N ALA A 449 -17.75 7.12 18.81
CA ALA A 449 -16.33 6.80 18.75
C ALA A 449 -16.10 5.31 18.51
N PHE A 450 -14.99 4.96 17.85
CA PHE A 450 -14.59 3.57 17.69
C PHE A 450 -13.59 3.18 18.78
N VAL A 451 -13.84 2.07 19.46
CA VAL A 451 -12.95 1.53 20.50
C VAL A 451 -12.59 0.07 20.22
N ILE A 452 -11.47 -0.39 20.79
CA ILE A 452 -11.08 -1.80 20.77
C ILE A 452 -11.64 -2.50 22.01
N GLU A 453 -12.47 -3.51 21.77
CA GLU A 453 -12.92 -4.44 22.79
C GLU A 453 -12.01 -5.67 22.82
N LYS A 454 -11.46 -5.99 23.99
CA LYS A 454 -10.80 -7.26 24.28
C LYS A 454 -11.75 -8.15 25.05
N LYS A 455 -12.20 -9.23 24.41
CA LYS A 455 -13.10 -10.19 25.02
C LYS A 455 -12.39 -11.53 25.21
N VAL A 456 -12.16 -11.89 26.47
CA VAL A 456 -11.65 -13.22 26.85
C VAL A 456 -12.82 -14.18 26.92
N THR A 457 -12.73 -15.30 26.19
CA THR A 457 -13.80 -16.30 26.13
C THR A 457 -13.22 -17.66 26.51
N ALA A 458 -13.87 -18.37 27.44
CA ALA A 458 -13.58 -19.78 27.71
C ALA A 458 -13.97 -20.64 26.51
N LEU A 459 -13.12 -21.59 26.16
CA LEU A 459 -13.28 -22.44 25.00
C LEU A 459 -13.74 -23.83 25.42
N ASN A 460 -14.69 -24.40 24.68
CA ASN A 460 -14.99 -25.81 24.79
C ASN A 460 -13.97 -26.67 24.00
N ASN A 461 -13.91 -27.97 24.29
CA ASN A 461 -13.00 -28.92 23.64
C ASN A 461 -13.04 -28.87 22.10
N SER A 462 -14.23 -28.68 21.52
CA SER A 462 -14.40 -28.55 20.06
C SER A 462 -13.69 -27.30 19.52
N SER A 463 -13.83 -26.17 20.21
CA SER A 463 -13.20 -24.90 19.83
C SER A 463 -11.69 -24.95 19.97
N ILE A 464 -11.18 -25.55 21.05
CA ILE A 464 -9.74 -25.78 21.25
C ILE A 464 -9.21 -26.59 20.07
N SER A 465 -9.84 -27.73 19.77
CA SER A 465 -9.43 -28.61 18.67
C SER A 465 -9.45 -27.93 17.29
N LYS A 466 -10.37 -26.99 17.05
CA LYS A 466 -10.48 -26.26 15.77
C LYS A 466 -9.54 -25.07 15.66
N ARG A 467 -9.01 -24.54 16.77
CA ARG A 467 -8.22 -23.30 16.81
C ARG A 467 -6.75 -23.52 17.12
N ALA A 468 -6.42 -24.45 18.02
CA ALA A 468 -5.06 -24.66 18.51
C ALA A 468 -4.06 -24.90 17.37
N MET A 469 -4.36 -25.84 16.47
CA MET A 469 -3.45 -26.22 15.38
C MET A 469 -3.30 -25.16 14.29
N PRO A 470 -4.38 -24.52 13.81
CA PRO A 470 -4.26 -23.32 12.98
C PRO A 470 -3.41 -22.19 13.58
N ILE A 471 -3.56 -21.90 14.88
CA ILE A 471 -2.75 -20.88 15.55
C ILE A 471 -1.28 -21.33 15.69
N ALA A 472 -1.03 -22.60 16.04
CA ALA A 472 0.31 -23.16 16.09
C ALA A 472 1.02 -23.07 14.73
N TYR A 473 0.32 -23.46 13.65
CA TYR A 473 0.80 -23.30 12.28
C TYR A 473 1.17 -21.84 11.98
N THR A 474 0.27 -20.91 12.31
CA THR A 474 0.46 -19.47 12.08
C THR A 474 1.71 -18.98 12.81
N ALA A 475 1.87 -19.33 14.09
CA ALA A 475 3.05 -18.99 14.90
C ALA A 475 4.35 -19.57 14.33
N LEU A 476 4.37 -20.86 13.98
CA LEU A 476 5.53 -21.52 13.40
C LEU A 476 5.92 -20.92 12.04
N SER A 477 4.94 -20.60 11.19
CA SER A 477 5.20 -19.96 9.90
C SER A 477 5.74 -18.53 10.02
N CYS A 478 5.56 -17.88 11.17
CA CYS A 478 6.22 -16.62 11.49
C CYS A 478 7.70 -16.81 11.87
N MET A 479 8.08 -18.00 12.33
CA MET A 479 9.45 -18.37 12.70
C MET A 479 10.24 -18.97 11.54
N THR A 480 9.59 -19.62 10.56
CA THR A 480 10.26 -20.31 9.47
C THR A 480 9.48 -20.26 8.15
N ASN A 481 10.22 -20.36 7.03
CA ASN A 481 9.68 -20.55 5.68
C ASN A 481 9.66 -22.04 5.26
N VAL A 482 10.16 -22.95 6.10
CA VAL A 482 10.18 -24.39 5.82
C VAL A 482 8.75 -24.94 5.82
N SER A 483 8.49 -25.93 4.94
CA SER A 483 7.19 -26.58 4.88
C SER A 483 6.87 -27.27 6.21
N LEU A 484 5.77 -26.86 6.85
CA LEU A 484 5.27 -27.52 8.07
C LEU A 484 4.30 -28.67 7.78
N ARG A 485 3.87 -28.79 6.52
CA ARG A 485 3.01 -29.88 6.08
C ARG A 485 3.80 -31.19 6.13
N ASN A 486 3.17 -32.24 6.67
CA ASN A 486 3.76 -33.57 6.82
C ASN A 486 4.98 -33.65 7.75
N ALA A 487 5.34 -32.57 8.46
CA ALA A 487 6.34 -32.61 9.51
C ALA A 487 5.87 -33.53 10.65
N LEU A 488 6.78 -34.35 11.19
CA LEU A 488 6.49 -35.35 12.21
C LEU A 488 7.07 -34.97 13.56
N ILE A 489 6.46 -35.48 14.63
CA ILE A 489 7.04 -35.54 15.98
C ILE A 489 7.77 -36.88 16.19
N PRO A 490 8.79 -36.94 17.06
CA PRO A 490 9.34 -35.85 17.88
C PRO A 490 10.22 -34.88 17.09
N LEU A 491 10.32 -33.65 17.59
CA LEU A 491 11.29 -32.65 17.19
C LEU A 491 12.60 -32.88 17.95
N ASN A 492 13.72 -32.61 17.29
CA ASN A 492 15.04 -32.59 17.90
C ASN A 492 15.51 -31.14 18.07
N TYR A 493 16.24 -30.87 19.15
CA TYR A 493 16.69 -29.53 19.51
C TYR A 493 18.19 -29.54 19.76
N SER A 494 18.93 -28.68 19.05
CA SER A 494 20.34 -28.45 19.33
C SER A 494 20.57 -27.73 20.67
N GLU A 495 21.85 -27.64 21.06
CA GLU A 495 22.29 -26.66 22.04
C GLU A 495 22.15 -25.23 21.49
N LYS A 496 22.26 -24.24 22.40
CA LYS A 496 22.21 -22.84 22.00
C LYS A 496 23.47 -22.48 21.22
N ASP A 497 23.29 -21.85 20.07
CA ASP A 497 24.39 -21.23 19.33
C ASP A 497 24.87 -19.93 20.03
N PRO A 498 25.99 -19.32 19.60
CA PRO A 498 26.51 -18.08 20.17
C PRO A 498 25.53 -16.90 20.12
N ASP A 499 24.57 -16.92 19.19
CA ASP A 499 23.55 -15.89 19.00
C ASP A 499 22.29 -16.16 19.85
N GLY A 500 22.28 -17.25 20.63
CA GLY A 500 21.19 -17.63 21.53
C GLY A 500 20.00 -18.30 20.83
N ALA A 501 20.17 -18.75 19.59
CA ALA A 501 19.20 -19.54 18.85
C ALA A 501 19.47 -21.05 19.01
N ILE A 502 18.47 -21.85 18.62
CA ILE A 502 18.54 -23.31 18.56
C ILE A 502 18.10 -23.75 17.17
N THR A 503 18.73 -24.81 16.68
CA THR A 503 18.29 -25.54 15.50
C THR A 503 17.26 -26.58 15.91
N VAL A 504 16.12 -26.57 15.22
CA VAL A 504 15.03 -27.52 15.41
C VAL A 504 14.98 -28.40 14.17
N SER A 505 15.17 -29.71 14.32
CA SER A 505 15.12 -30.66 13.20
C SER A 505 14.02 -31.70 13.38
N PHE A 506 13.47 -32.18 12.26
CA PHE A 506 12.34 -33.12 12.21
C PHE A 506 12.35 -33.91 10.91
N LYS A 507 11.51 -34.96 10.85
CA LYS A 507 11.31 -35.78 9.65
C LYS A 507 9.97 -35.50 8.99
N TYR A 508 9.92 -35.66 7.68
CA TYR A 508 8.69 -35.68 6.90
C TYR A 508 8.17 -37.11 6.73
N VAL A 509 6.91 -37.25 6.32
CA VAL A 509 6.29 -38.57 6.01
C VAL A 509 7.04 -39.34 4.92
N ASP A 510 7.65 -38.66 3.97
CA ASP A 510 8.46 -39.26 2.88
C ASP A 510 9.88 -39.65 3.33
N GLY A 511 10.21 -39.44 4.61
CA GLY A 511 11.53 -39.74 5.17
C GLY A 511 12.56 -38.61 5.00
N ALA A 512 12.24 -37.55 4.25
CA ALA A 512 13.13 -36.40 4.15
C ALA A 512 13.27 -35.70 5.51
N GLU A 513 14.38 -34.98 5.70
CA GLU A 513 14.64 -34.22 6.92
C GLU A 513 14.39 -32.73 6.67
N GLY A 514 13.90 -32.04 7.70
CA GLY A 514 13.67 -30.60 7.69
C GLY A 514 14.25 -29.99 8.95
N GLU A 515 14.78 -28.78 8.83
CA GLU A 515 15.32 -28.03 9.96
C GLU A 515 15.09 -26.53 9.81
N PHE A 516 15.03 -25.82 10.93
CA PHE A 516 15.05 -24.36 10.96
C PHE A 516 15.64 -23.83 12.27
N ASN A 517 16.16 -22.61 12.23
CA ASN A 517 16.71 -21.92 13.39
C ASN A 517 15.69 -20.99 14.03
N VAL A 518 15.66 -20.94 15.35
CA VAL A 518 14.71 -20.14 16.12
C VAL A 518 15.30 -19.72 17.46
N ALA A 519 14.92 -18.55 17.99
CA ALA A 519 15.39 -18.09 19.29
C ALA A 519 15.04 -19.10 20.40
N ALA A 520 16.00 -19.40 21.30
CA ALA A 520 15.83 -20.43 22.32
C ALA A 520 14.63 -20.19 23.26
N LYS A 521 14.17 -18.94 23.40
CA LYS A 521 12.96 -18.57 24.16
C LYS A 521 11.69 -19.29 23.69
N TYR A 522 11.65 -19.75 22.44
CA TYR A 522 10.49 -20.44 21.86
C TYR A 522 10.51 -21.96 22.07
N LYS A 523 11.57 -22.55 22.63
CA LYS A 523 11.65 -24.00 22.93
C LYS A 523 10.46 -24.50 23.77
N PRO A 524 10.01 -23.82 24.84
CA PRO A 524 8.85 -24.28 25.63
C PRO A 524 7.54 -24.30 24.82
N PHE A 525 7.40 -23.39 23.86
CA PHE A 525 6.24 -23.34 22.97
C PHE A 525 6.26 -24.52 21.98
N LEU A 526 7.40 -24.83 21.39
CA LEU A 526 7.56 -25.98 20.49
C LEU A 526 7.26 -27.30 21.20
N GLN A 527 7.80 -27.48 22.41
CA GLN A 527 7.51 -28.65 23.25
C GLN A 527 6.02 -28.74 23.65
N LEU A 528 5.34 -27.60 23.83
CA LEU A 528 3.90 -27.57 24.08
C LEU A 528 3.11 -28.04 22.86
N ILE A 529 3.52 -27.63 21.65
CA ILE A 529 2.93 -28.12 20.39
C ILE A 529 3.09 -29.62 20.27
N GLU A 530 4.31 -30.14 20.48
CA GLU A 530 4.58 -31.58 20.40
C GLU A 530 3.72 -32.38 21.38
N ARG A 531 3.65 -31.93 22.65
CA ARG A 531 2.83 -32.59 23.67
C ARG A 531 1.36 -32.59 23.28
N TYR A 532 0.83 -31.45 22.84
CA TYR A 532 -0.56 -31.37 22.43
C TYR A 532 -0.83 -32.21 21.18
N ALA A 533 0.07 -32.21 20.19
CA ALA A 533 -0.03 -33.07 19.01
C ALA A 533 -0.07 -34.55 19.41
N ALA A 534 0.86 -35.01 20.27
CA ALA A 534 0.90 -36.39 20.78
C ALA A 534 -0.41 -36.83 21.47
N THR A 535 -1.17 -35.92 22.09
CA THR A 535 -2.49 -36.26 22.64
C THR A 535 -3.54 -36.64 21.58
N ARG A 536 -3.37 -36.15 20.35
CA ARG A 536 -4.30 -36.34 19.23
C ARG A 536 -3.89 -37.47 18.30
N ASN A 537 -2.59 -37.59 18.00
CA ASN A 537 -1.98 -38.63 17.18
C ASN A 537 -0.69 -39.15 17.82
N PRO A 538 -0.81 -40.00 18.86
CA PRO A 538 0.34 -40.48 19.60
C PRO A 538 1.33 -41.23 18.68
N PRO A 539 2.65 -41.16 18.97
CA PRO A 539 3.65 -41.98 18.31
C PRO A 539 3.27 -43.46 18.35
N PRO A 540 3.51 -44.22 17.27
CA PRO A 540 3.23 -45.66 17.27
C PRO A 540 3.99 -46.34 18.42
N HIS A 541 3.27 -46.94 19.36
CA HIS A 541 3.87 -47.79 20.38
C HIS A 541 4.40 -49.07 19.74
N LYS A 542 5.65 -49.46 20.03
CA LYS A 542 6.10 -50.83 19.80
C LYS A 542 5.20 -51.77 20.60
N ILE A 543 4.48 -52.65 19.91
CA ILE A 543 3.58 -53.63 20.53
C ILE A 543 4.38 -54.44 21.56
N ALA A 544 3.97 -54.37 22.83
CA ALA A 544 4.38 -55.37 23.82
C ALA A 544 3.83 -56.73 23.38
N LYS A 545 4.64 -57.78 23.51
CA LYS A 545 4.50 -59.16 22.98
C LYS A 545 3.15 -59.90 23.17
N PHE A 546 2.12 -59.29 23.73
CA PHE A 546 0.82 -59.93 23.96
C PHE A 546 -0.27 -59.17 23.20
N GLY A 547 -0.71 -59.80 22.12
CA GLY A 547 -1.64 -59.24 21.14
C GLY A 547 -2.94 -58.79 21.78
N CYS A 548 -3.30 -57.53 21.48
CA CYS A 548 -4.64 -56.94 21.38
C CYS A 548 -4.49 -55.41 21.50
N GLY A 549 -3.88 -54.78 20.50
CA GLY A 549 -3.84 -53.33 20.38
C GLY A 549 -3.74 -52.94 18.92
N SER A 550 -4.67 -52.11 18.42
CA SER A 550 -4.59 -51.63 17.04
C SER A 550 -3.35 -50.74 16.90
N SER A 551 -2.43 -51.13 16.02
CA SER A 551 -1.33 -50.25 15.63
C SER A 551 -1.94 -49.04 14.94
N SER A 552 -1.81 -47.85 15.53
CA SER A 552 -2.08 -46.60 14.83
C SER A 552 -1.11 -46.49 13.66
N THR A 553 -1.56 -46.84 12.45
CA THR A 553 -0.77 -46.76 11.20
C THR A 553 -0.62 -45.32 10.69
N LYS A 554 -1.23 -44.33 11.37
CA LYS A 554 -1.23 -42.94 10.92
C LYS A 554 0.01 -42.20 11.40
N PRO A 555 0.64 -41.37 10.54
CA PRO A 555 1.80 -40.59 10.93
C PRO A 555 1.52 -39.64 12.10
N SER A 556 2.48 -39.54 13.02
CA SER A 556 2.46 -38.57 14.11
C SER A 556 2.90 -37.20 13.62
N PHE A 557 2.02 -36.52 12.88
CA PHE A 557 2.16 -35.13 12.47
C PHE A 557 2.43 -34.18 13.65
N LEU A 558 3.25 -33.17 13.41
CA LEU A 558 3.47 -32.02 14.29
C LEU A 558 2.22 -31.15 14.43
N LEU A 559 1.43 -31.02 13.36
CA LEU A 559 0.26 -30.14 13.33
C LEU A 559 -1.05 -30.89 12.98
N PRO A 560 -1.48 -31.88 13.77
CA PRO A 560 -2.62 -32.74 13.44
C PRO A 560 -3.96 -31.99 13.45
N LEU A 561 -4.66 -31.93 12.31
CA LEU A 561 -6.05 -31.48 12.26
C LEU A 561 -7.02 -32.63 12.52
N GLY A 562 -8.27 -32.33 12.89
CA GLY A 562 -9.31 -33.34 13.08
C GLY A 562 -9.39 -33.92 14.49
N ALA A 563 -10.21 -34.97 14.67
CA ALA A 563 -10.44 -35.62 15.96
C ALA A 563 -9.26 -36.53 16.37
N LYS A 564 -9.19 -36.90 17.65
CA LYS A 564 -8.22 -37.89 18.15
C LYS A 564 -8.33 -39.18 17.34
N SER A 565 -7.21 -39.74 16.91
CA SER A 565 -7.13 -40.95 16.06
C SER A 565 -7.72 -40.84 14.64
N ALA A 566 -8.43 -39.75 14.32
CA ALA A 566 -8.92 -39.40 12.99
C ALA A 566 -8.21 -38.15 12.45
N THR A 567 -6.91 -38.04 12.72
CA THR A 567 -6.13 -36.86 12.37
C THR A 567 -5.76 -36.84 10.90
N TYR A 568 -5.65 -35.64 10.34
CA TYR A 568 -5.25 -35.40 8.94
C TYR A 568 -4.38 -34.14 8.80
N GLN A 569 -3.85 -33.93 7.59
CA GLN A 569 -3.16 -32.70 7.17
C GLN A 569 -3.95 -32.02 6.07
N TRP A 570 -3.78 -30.70 5.94
CA TRP A 570 -4.36 -29.95 4.83
C TRP A 570 -3.75 -30.37 3.49
N SER A 571 -4.47 -30.10 2.40
CA SER A 571 -3.98 -30.35 1.04
C SER A 571 -2.75 -29.51 0.73
N GLU A 572 -1.84 -30.03 -0.10
CA GLU A 572 -0.67 -29.28 -0.52
C GLU A 572 -1.07 -27.94 -1.18
N GLY A 573 -0.27 -26.89 -0.99
CA GLY A 573 -0.57 -25.58 -1.53
C GLY A 573 -1.65 -24.79 -0.78
N HIS A 574 -2.30 -25.36 0.25
CA HIS A 574 -3.19 -24.61 1.14
C HIS A 574 -2.52 -24.30 2.48
N MET A 575 -3.10 -23.34 3.23
CA MET A 575 -2.75 -23.10 4.63
C MET A 575 -3.93 -23.40 5.55
N PRO A 576 -3.70 -24.01 6.73
CA PRO A 576 -4.74 -24.34 7.69
C PRO A 576 -5.17 -23.11 8.53
N ILE A 577 -5.12 -21.89 8.00
CA ILE A 577 -5.50 -20.65 8.69
C ILE A 577 -6.60 -19.90 7.94
N ARG A 578 -7.63 -19.48 8.67
CA ARG A 578 -8.75 -18.69 8.12
C ARG A 578 -8.59 -17.22 8.48
N LYS A 579 -9.00 -16.32 7.58
CA LYS A 579 -9.05 -14.86 7.79
C LYS A 579 -9.74 -14.46 9.12
N LEU A 580 -10.82 -15.15 9.47
CA LEU A 580 -11.57 -14.88 10.69
C LEU A 580 -10.73 -15.13 11.95
N LEU A 581 -9.90 -16.18 11.96
CA LEU A 581 -9.10 -16.56 13.11
C LEU A 581 -7.94 -15.56 13.32
N LEU A 582 -7.31 -15.07 12.25
CA LEU A 582 -6.34 -13.96 12.32
C LEU A 582 -7.00 -12.70 12.88
N SER A 583 -8.18 -12.34 12.39
CA SER A 583 -8.93 -11.18 12.88
C SER A 583 -9.28 -11.31 14.36
N TRP A 584 -9.66 -12.51 14.83
CA TRP A 584 -9.87 -12.76 16.25
C TRP A 584 -8.62 -12.55 17.08
N CYS A 585 -7.43 -12.86 16.55
CA CYS A 585 -6.16 -12.55 17.20
C CYS A 585 -5.77 -11.07 17.12
N GLY A 586 -6.59 -10.19 16.55
CA GLY A 586 -6.25 -8.77 16.38
C GLY A 586 -5.22 -8.51 15.30
N ILE A 587 -5.05 -9.46 14.36
CA ILE A 587 -4.09 -9.42 13.25
C ILE A 587 -4.88 -9.16 11.96
N SER A 588 -4.47 -8.16 11.19
CA SER A 588 -5.08 -7.85 9.89
C SER A 588 -4.58 -8.84 8.83
N HIS A 589 -5.35 -9.02 7.75
CA HIS A 589 -4.92 -9.88 6.63
C HIS A 589 -3.54 -9.47 6.11
N GLY A 590 -3.33 -8.18 5.87
CA GLY A 590 -2.07 -7.60 5.42
C GLY A 590 -0.89 -7.66 6.38
N ASP A 591 -1.11 -8.01 7.65
CA ASP A 591 -0.04 -8.14 8.64
C ASP A 591 0.61 -9.54 8.57
N TYR A 592 -0.14 -10.53 8.07
CA TYR A 592 0.28 -11.92 7.99
C TYR A 592 0.46 -12.39 6.53
N PHE A 593 -0.51 -12.06 5.67
CA PHE A 593 -0.43 -12.23 4.22
C PHE A 593 -0.06 -10.91 3.53
N ILE A 594 0.44 -10.99 2.31
CA ILE A 594 0.75 -9.81 1.50
C ILE A 594 -0.56 -9.14 1.05
N ASN A 595 -0.71 -7.84 1.36
CA ASN A 595 -1.77 -7.01 0.78
C ASN A 595 -1.49 -6.73 -0.71
N ILE A 596 -2.28 -7.33 -1.60
CA ILE A 596 -2.22 -7.04 -3.03
C ILE A 596 -3.07 -5.80 -3.35
N ASN A 597 -2.47 -4.77 -3.94
CA ASN A 597 -3.20 -3.64 -4.52
C ASN A 597 -2.31 -2.84 -5.48
N SER A 598 -2.94 -2.14 -6.43
CA SER A 598 -2.24 -1.30 -7.41
C SER A 598 -1.40 -0.19 -6.76
N ARG A 599 -1.81 0.38 -5.62
CA ARG A 599 -1.04 1.43 -4.93
C ARG A 599 0.33 0.92 -4.44
N ARG A 600 0.38 -0.30 -3.89
CA ARG A 600 1.62 -0.94 -3.40
C ARG A 600 2.49 -1.45 -4.55
N ILE A 601 1.87 -2.00 -5.60
CA ILE A 601 2.54 -2.37 -6.86
C ILE A 601 3.20 -1.13 -7.48
N ARG A 602 2.48 -0.01 -7.58
CA ARG A 602 3.01 1.27 -8.08
C ARG A 602 4.12 1.84 -7.20
N ALA A 603 4.01 1.74 -5.87
CA ALA A 603 5.09 2.14 -4.97
C ALA A 603 6.34 1.29 -5.19
N THR A 604 6.18 -0.01 -5.44
CA THR A 604 7.29 -0.93 -5.74
C THR A 604 7.94 -0.60 -7.08
N HIS A 605 7.17 -0.40 -8.15
CA HIS A 605 7.69 0.11 -9.43
C HIS A 605 8.40 1.44 -9.26
N SER A 606 7.84 2.36 -8.48
CA SER A 606 8.49 3.64 -8.25
C SER A 606 9.89 3.47 -7.68
N ASN A 607 10.11 2.48 -6.81
CA ASN A 607 11.41 2.24 -6.22
C ASN A 607 12.36 1.49 -7.15
N LEU A 608 11.85 0.52 -7.90
CA LEU A 608 12.65 -0.25 -8.86
C LEU A 608 13.15 0.63 -10.01
N GLU A 609 12.32 1.59 -10.44
CA GLU A 609 12.58 2.46 -11.57
C GLU A 609 13.16 3.83 -11.17
N TYR A 610 13.33 4.09 -9.87
CA TYR A 610 13.91 5.34 -9.40
C TYR A 610 15.41 5.35 -9.69
N LYS A 611 15.84 6.39 -10.41
CA LYS A 611 17.25 6.68 -10.67
C LYS A 611 17.57 8.01 -10.01
N ALA A 612 18.64 8.04 -9.22
CA ALA A 612 19.05 9.27 -8.56
C ALA A 612 19.57 10.28 -9.59
N GLU A 613 20.21 9.76 -10.64
CA GLU A 613 20.86 10.48 -11.73
C GLU A 613 19.86 11.31 -12.55
N ASP A 614 18.61 10.86 -12.64
CA ASP A 614 17.53 11.54 -13.37
C ASP A 614 16.48 12.19 -12.46
N LYS A 615 16.76 12.29 -11.15
CA LYS A 615 15.83 12.80 -10.13
C LYS A 615 14.47 12.07 -10.13
N GLY A 616 14.44 10.79 -10.47
CA GLY A 616 13.23 9.98 -10.56
C GLY A 616 12.37 10.26 -11.80
N TRP A 617 12.94 10.86 -12.85
CA TRP A 617 12.24 11.14 -14.11
C TRP A 617 11.78 9.85 -14.82
N THR A 618 12.58 8.79 -14.82
CA THR A 618 12.22 7.48 -15.37
C THR A 618 11.01 6.90 -14.63
N ALA A 619 11.06 6.85 -13.30
CA ALA A 619 9.93 6.43 -12.47
C ALA A 619 8.67 7.29 -12.73
N ARG A 620 8.82 8.61 -12.86
CA ARG A 620 7.73 9.53 -13.20
C ARG A 620 7.10 9.18 -14.55
N LYS A 621 7.90 8.92 -15.58
CA LYS A 621 7.43 8.55 -16.92
C LYS A 621 6.69 7.22 -16.90
N ILE A 622 7.23 6.20 -16.24
CA ILE A 622 6.62 4.87 -16.15
C ILE A 622 5.28 4.92 -15.40
N LEU A 623 5.24 5.68 -14.30
CA LEU A 623 4.04 5.84 -13.48
C LEU A 623 3.03 6.85 -14.07
N GLN A 624 3.45 7.73 -14.98
CA GLN A 624 2.62 8.78 -15.59
C GLN A 624 1.96 9.74 -14.58
N HIS A 625 2.67 10.02 -13.49
CA HIS A 625 2.27 11.01 -12.47
C HIS A 625 2.76 12.43 -12.82
N ASN A 626 2.15 13.47 -12.23
CA ASN A 626 2.56 14.86 -12.47
C ASN A 626 3.89 15.20 -11.76
N ILE A 627 4.53 16.30 -12.15
CA ILE A 627 5.82 16.74 -11.59
C ILE A 627 5.72 16.97 -10.09
N GLU A 628 4.65 17.63 -9.65
CA GLU A 628 4.36 17.92 -8.24
C GLU A 628 4.32 16.65 -7.38
N THR A 629 3.78 15.54 -7.89
CA THR A 629 3.75 14.28 -7.15
C THR A 629 5.15 13.70 -6.99
N THR A 630 6.04 13.86 -7.98
CA THR A 630 7.43 13.43 -7.86
C THR A 630 8.20 14.31 -6.89
N GLU A 631 8.11 15.63 -7.03
CA GLU A 631 8.78 16.60 -6.16
C GLU A 631 8.30 16.50 -4.70
N LYS A 632 7.02 16.18 -4.49
CA LYS A 632 6.43 15.98 -3.15
C LYS A 632 6.85 14.68 -2.48
N ASN A 633 7.09 13.60 -3.25
CA ASN A 633 7.43 12.29 -2.70
C ASN A 633 8.96 12.02 -2.65
N TYR A 634 9.74 12.71 -3.48
CA TYR A 634 11.20 12.59 -3.56
C TYR A 634 11.95 13.91 -3.31
N PRO A 635 11.45 14.87 -2.47
CA PRO A 635 12.09 16.18 -2.32
C PRO A 635 13.52 16.06 -1.81
N ASN A 636 13.79 15.03 -1.00
CA ASN A 636 15.08 14.77 -0.36
C ASN A 636 15.72 13.45 -0.88
N GLY A 637 15.43 13.05 -2.12
CA GLY A 637 15.85 11.75 -2.66
C GLY A 637 14.91 10.59 -2.28
N HIS A 638 15.37 9.35 -2.45
CA HIS A 638 14.54 8.15 -2.30
C HIS A 638 14.18 7.86 -0.82
N PRO A 639 12.89 7.92 -0.40
CA PRO A 639 12.50 7.79 1.01
C PRO A 639 12.94 6.50 1.69
N ILE A 640 13.05 5.39 0.95
CA ILE A 640 13.51 4.13 1.53
C ILE A 640 15.01 4.15 1.81
N SER A 641 15.80 4.75 0.91
CA SER A 641 17.25 4.88 1.17
C SER A 641 17.46 5.81 2.36
N ASN A 642 16.74 6.93 2.43
CA ASN A 642 16.81 7.85 3.56
C ASN A 642 16.43 7.16 4.89
N ASN A 643 15.34 6.38 4.91
CA ASN A 643 14.94 5.63 6.11
C ASN A 643 15.93 4.52 6.46
N LYS A 644 16.51 3.84 5.47
CA LYS A 644 17.53 2.81 5.68
C LYS A 644 18.79 3.41 6.26
N GLN A 645 19.25 4.55 5.74
CA GLN A 645 20.38 5.31 6.27
C GLN A 645 20.11 5.78 7.71
N MET A 646 18.93 6.33 7.98
CA MET A 646 18.53 6.75 9.33
C MET A 646 18.49 5.57 10.31
N SER A 647 17.97 4.42 9.88
CA SER A 647 17.94 3.19 10.68
C SER A 647 19.34 2.66 10.97
N GLN A 648 20.21 2.61 9.97
CA GLN A 648 21.61 2.19 10.11
C GLN A 648 22.38 3.13 11.05
N GLY A 649 22.17 4.45 10.92
CA GLY A 649 22.72 5.44 11.82
C GLY A 649 22.24 5.23 13.26
N MET A 650 20.95 4.97 13.47
CA MET A 650 20.38 4.69 14.78
C MET A 650 20.94 3.40 15.40
N MET A 651 21.08 2.31 14.63
CA MET A 651 21.70 1.06 15.10
C MET A 651 23.17 1.28 15.48
N GLY A 652 23.91 2.06 14.69
CA GLY A 652 25.27 2.48 15.03
C GLY A 652 25.32 3.23 16.37
N LEU A 653 24.41 4.17 16.59
CA LEU A 653 24.29 4.90 17.86
C LEU A 653 23.93 3.99 19.04
N VAL A 654 23.04 3.00 18.85
CA VAL A 654 22.70 2.01 19.88
C VAL A 654 23.91 1.19 20.28
N HIS A 655 24.70 0.72 19.32
CA HIS A 655 25.93 -0.01 19.61
C HIS A 655 26.99 0.84 20.29
N ILE A 656 27.13 2.10 19.91
CA ILE A 656 28.01 3.06 20.59
C ILE A 656 27.54 3.28 22.03
N ALA A 657 26.24 3.43 22.26
CA ALA A 657 25.67 3.57 23.60
C ALA A 657 25.85 2.30 24.46
N GLN A 658 25.97 1.13 23.82
CA GLN A 658 26.31 -0.14 24.46
C GLN A 658 27.81 -0.31 24.74
N GLY A 659 28.62 0.73 24.51
CA GLY A 659 30.05 0.76 24.82
C GLY A 659 30.97 0.30 23.69
N LYS A 660 30.44 0.04 22.48
CA LYS A 660 31.28 -0.27 21.31
C LYS A 660 31.91 1.00 20.74
N THR A 661 33.13 0.89 20.21
CA THR A 661 33.74 1.98 19.44
C THR A 661 32.98 2.21 18.13
N ARG A 662 33.18 3.37 17.49
CA ARG A 662 32.55 3.68 16.20
C ARG A 662 32.80 2.59 15.15
N ASN A 663 34.03 2.08 15.04
CA ASN A 663 34.38 1.06 14.05
C ASN A 663 33.73 -0.29 14.36
N GLU A 664 33.70 -0.70 15.64
CA GLU A 664 33.02 -1.94 16.07
C GLU A 664 31.50 -1.85 15.93
N ALA A 665 30.91 -0.68 16.15
CA ALA A 665 29.49 -0.42 15.91
C ALA A 665 29.16 -0.55 14.42
N ILE A 666 30.00 0.02 13.53
CA ILE A 666 29.84 -0.10 12.08
C ILE A 666 29.92 -1.58 11.64
N GLU A 667 30.92 -2.33 12.12
CA GLU A 667 31.06 -3.76 11.79
C GLU A 667 29.90 -4.60 12.35
N SER A 668 29.39 -4.27 13.54
CA SER A 668 28.21 -4.91 14.10
C SER A 668 26.98 -4.68 13.22
N VAL A 669 26.74 -3.45 12.76
CA VAL A 669 25.63 -3.13 11.85
C VAL A 669 25.80 -3.84 10.51
N LYS A 670 27.01 -3.91 9.92
CA LYS A 670 27.28 -4.63 8.67
C LYS A 670 26.98 -6.12 8.80
N LYS A 671 27.45 -6.74 9.88
CA LYS A 671 27.24 -8.16 10.18
C LYS A 671 25.76 -8.47 10.41
N GLU A 672 25.08 -7.67 11.21
CA GLU A 672 23.66 -7.87 11.55
C GLU A 672 22.73 -7.67 10.34
N LEU A 673 23.03 -6.70 9.49
CA LEU A 673 22.22 -6.42 8.30
C LEU A 673 22.66 -7.24 7.07
N ASN A 674 23.80 -7.94 7.14
CA ASN A 674 24.44 -8.63 6.02
C ASN A 674 24.64 -7.71 4.79
N ILE A 675 25.12 -6.49 5.02
CA ILE A 675 25.35 -5.47 3.97
C ILE A 675 26.84 -5.15 3.94
N PRO A 676 27.51 -5.24 2.76
CA PRO A 676 28.96 -5.08 2.67
C PRO A 676 29.46 -3.65 2.98
N VAL A 677 28.60 -2.63 2.88
CA VAL A 677 28.94 -1.22 3.13
C VAL A 677 27.74 -0.51 3.80
N LEU A 678 27.98 0.38 4.76
CA LEU A 678 26.93 1.28 5.24
C LEU A 678 26.46 2.14 4.05
N GLU A 679 25.16 2.17 3.79
CA GLU A 679 24.61 2.86 2.62
C GLU A 679 24.92 4.37 2.67
N TYR A 680 25.23 4.88 3.87
CA TYR A 680 25.72 6.23 4.12
C TYR A 680 27.12 6.50 3.53
N ASP A 681 28.07 5.57 3.60
CA ASP A 681 29.42 5.77 3.02
C ASP A 681 29.36 5.64 1.49
N THR A 682 28.49 4.76 0.98
CA THR A 682 28.15 4.71 -0.45
C THR A 682 27.42 5.99 -0.88
N TRP A 683 26.56 6.57 -0.04
CA TRP A 683 25.90 7.87 -0.27
C TRP A 683 26.89 9.04 -0.22
N LYS A 684 27.87 8.99 0.68
CA LYS A 684 28.96 9.97 0.79
C LYS A 684 29.91 9.90 -0.40
N GLN A 685 30.03 8.72 -1.02
CA GLN A 685 30.70 8.49 -2.31
C GLN A 685 29.80 8.79 -3.53
N ARG A 686 28.49 9.04 -3.36
CA ARG A 686 27.50 9.27 -4.44
C ARG A 686 27.35 10.74 -4.88
N ASN A 687 28.41 11.54 -4.84
CA ASN A 687 28.54 12.82 -5.55
C ASN A 687 27.33 13.79 -5.47
N ALA A 688 27.39 14.79 -4.58
CA ALA A 688 26.60 16.00 -4.79
C ALA A 688 26.86 16.51 -6.22
N PRO A 689 25.82 16.77 -7.03
CA PRO A 689 26.04 17.17 -8.42
C PRO A 689 26.86 18.45 -8.44
N THR A 690 27.96 18.45 -9.20
CA THR A 690 28.65 19.69 -9.49
C THR A 690 27.71 20.63 -10.25
N ASN A 691 27.92 21.93 -10.11
CA ASN A 691 27.24 22.90 -10.94
C ASN A 691 27.54 22.63 -12.44
N PRO A 692 26.83 23.30 -13.37
CA PRO A 692 27.02 23.10 -14.80
C PRO A 692 28.48 23.21 -15.28
N ASN A 693 29.32 23.99 -14.60
CA ASN A 693 30.74 24.22 -14.93
C ASN A 693 31.69 23.22 -14.24
N GLY A 694 31.18 22.18 -13.56
CA GLY A 694 32.01 21.16 -12.92
C GLY A 694 32.51 21.53 -11.52
N ILE A 695 31.88 22.46 -10.81
CA ILE A 695 32.33 22.90 -9.48
C ILE A 695 31.32 22.47 -8.41
N SER A 696 31.80 21.88 -7.32
CA SER A 696 30.98 21.52 -6.15
C SER A 696 30.83 22.72 -5.22
N CYS A 697 29.61 23.03 -4.79
CA CYS A 697 29.31 24.13 -3.86
C CYS A 697 28.10 23.75 -3.01
N ASP A 698 28.04 24.23 -1.77
CA ASP A 698 26.92 24.02 -0.84
C ASP A 698 25.73 24.97 -1.08
N GLY A 699 25.90 25.96 -1.97
CA GLY A 699 24.86 26.90 -2.39
C GLY A 699 24.91 28.26 -1.69
N ASP A 700 25.75 28.43 -0.67
CA ASP A 700 25.92 29.68 0.06
C ASP A 700 27.00 30.55 -0.60
N ILE A 701 26.71 31.81 -0.91
CA ILE A 701 27.63 32.70 -1.62
C ILE A 701 28.57 33.40 -0.64
N ASP A 702 29.89 33.16 -0.77
CA ASP A 702 30.96 33.79 0.01
C ASP A 702 32.09 34.28 -0.93
N LEU A 703 31.85 35.40 -1.62
CA LEU A 703 32.79 36.02 -2.57
C LEU A 703 33.83 36.89 -1.84
N VAL A 704 35.11 36.71 -2.18
CA VAL A 704 36.22 37.38 -1.46
C VAL A 704 36.45 38.83 -1.90
N SER A 705 36.03 39.26 -3.10
CA SER A 705 36.21 40.67 -3.52
C SER A 705 35.34 41.14 -4.71
N GLU A 706 34.32 40.39 -5.12
CA GLU A 706 33.50 40.70 -6.31
C GLU A 706 32.06 41.05 -5.94
N LYS A 707 31.38 41.81 -6.81
CA LYS A 707 30.02 42.28 -6.55
C LYS A 707 29.03 41.10 -6.60
N ASP A 708 28.28 40.94 -5.52
CA ASP A 708 27.22 39.92 -5.38
C ASP A 708 25.98 40.31 -6.21
N TRP A 709 25.93 39.84 -7.46
CA TRP A 709 24.79 40.03 -8.35
C TRP A 709 23.62 39.12 -7.99
N HIS A 710 23.86 38.03 -7.27
CA HIS A 710 22.83 37.14 -6.73
C HIS A 710 21.95 37.85 -5.72
N TYR A 711 22.53 38.65 -4.81
CA TYR A 711 21.75 39.51 -3.92
C TYR A 711 20.81 40.45 -4.69
N ALA A 712 21.31 41.07 -5.77
CA ALA A 712 20.52 41.99 -6.59
C ALA A 712 19.38 41.28 -7.33
N ALA A 713 19.63 40.10 -7.90
CA ALA A 713 18.60 39.29 -8.55
C ALA A 713 17.58 38.71 -7.56
N ARG A 714 18.02 38.30 -6.36
CA ARG A 714 17.12 37.91 -5.28
C ARG A 714 16.21 39.07 -4.89
N LYS A 715 16.76 40.26 -4.66
CA LYS A 715 15.98 41.47 -4.35
C LYS A 715 15.03 41.87 -5.47
N PHE A 716 15.44 41.72 -6.73
CA PHE A 716 14.57 41.93 -7.88
C PHE A 716 13.42 40.92 -7.91
N ALA A 717 13.69 39.63 -7.69
CA ALA A 717 12.70 38.57 -7.66
C ALA A 717 11.72 38.73 -6.48
N GLU A 718 12.20 39.16 -5.31
CA GLU A 718 11.37 39.52 -4.15
C GLU A 718 10.44 40.69 -4.50
N LYS A 719 10.98 41.77 -5.09
CA LYS A 719 10.22 42.97 -5.45
C LYS A 719 9.14 42.71 -6.49
N ASN A 720 9.35 41.75 -7.39
CA ASN A 720 8.40 41.37 -8.44
C ASN A 720 7.49 40.19 -8.03
N GLY A 721 7.55 39.74 -6.77
CA GLY A 721 6.69 38.66 -6.26
C GLY A 721 6.97 37.27 -6.86
N ILE A 722 8.14 37.09 -7.50
CA ILE A 722 8.58 35.81 -8.07
C ILE A 722 8.97 34.84 -6.95
N ILE A 723 9.56 35.38 -5.87
CA ILE A 723 9.87 34.66 -4.64
C ILE A 723 9.34 35.45 -3.44
N LYS A 724 9.08 34.76 -2.32
CA LYS A 724 8.63 35.41 -1.09
C LYS A 724 9.80 36.13 -0.40
N GLU A 725 9.50 37.14 0.39
CA GLU A 725 10.50 37.86 1.19
C GLU A 725 11.25 36.88 2.11
N GLY A 726 12.59 36.85 1.99
CA GLY A 726 13.45 35.91 2.73
C GLY A 726 13.61 34.52 2.09
N GLN A 727 13.01 34.27 0.91
CA GLN A 727 13.26 33.08 0.11
C GLN A 727 14.44 33.34 -0.84
N ASP A 728 15.36 32.37 -0.97
CA ASP A 728 16.53 32.50 -1.85
C ASP A 728 16.28 31.94 -3.27
N ILE A 729 17.09 32.38 -4.23
CA ILE A 729 17.16 31.81 -5.58
C ILE A 729 18.38 30.90 -5.71
N THR A 730 18.43 30.09 -6.76
CA THR A 730 19.62 29.27 -7.05
C THR A 730 20.74 30.16 -7.59
N CYS A 731 21.97 30.02 -7.06
CA CYS A 731 23.12 30.76 -7.56
C CYS A 731 23.40 30.43 -9.02
N TYR A 732 23.55 31.47 -9.84
CA TYR A 732 23.77 31.38 -11.28
C TYR A 732 25.07 32.08 -11.73
N GLN A 733 25.85 32.64 -10.79
CA GLN A 733 27.12 33.33 -11.06
C GLN A 733 28.30 32.35 -11.18
N TYR A 734 28.22 31.42 -12.13
CA TYR A 734 29.17 30.31 -12.23
C TYR A 734 30.60 30.74 -12.60
N ASP A 735 30.75 31.87 -13.29
CA ASP A 735 32.03 32.49 -13.64
C ASP A 735 32.78 33.05 -12.42
N LEU A 736 32.07 33.33 -11.32
CA LEU A 736 32.65 33.82 -10.08
C LEU A 736 32.92 32.71 -9.05
N CYS A 737 32.65 31.44 -9.38
CA CYS A 737 32.85 30.33 -8.45
C CYS A 737 34.30 30.22 -7.95
N VAL A 738 35.32 30.54 -8.77
CA VAL A 738 36.72 30.54 -8.32
C VAL A 738 37.04 31.60 -7.25
N PHE A 739 36.18 32.60 -7.09
CA PHE A 739 36.30 33.65 -6.07
C PHE A 739 35.44 33.37 -4.83
N CYS A 740 34.65 32.29 -4.86
CA CYS A 740 33.72 31.91 -3.80
C CYS A 740 34.35 30.86 -2.87
N LYS A 741 34.40 31.11 -1.56
CA LYS A 741 34.98 30.16 -0.59
C LYS A 741 34.21 28.83 -0.50
N SER A 742 32.94 28.86 -0.85
CA SER A 742 32.04 27.70 -0.86
C SER A 742 32.28 26.75 -2.05
N ALA A 743 33.02 27.20 -3.07
CA ALA A 743 33.31 26.43 -4.27
C ALA A 743 34.52 25.51 -4.09
N LYS A 744 34.40 24.26 -4.55
CA LYS A 744 35.43 23.22 -4.52
C LYS A 744 35.46 22.45 -5.83
N LEU A 745 36.66 22.22 -6.36
CA LEU A 745 36.87 21.35 -7.51
C LEU A 745 36.83 19.86 -7.08
N VAL A 746 36.38 18.99 -7.98
CA VAL A 746 36.22 17.55 -7.72
C VAL A 746 37.16 16.77 -8.64
N ASP A 747 37.89 15.82 -8.07
CA ASP A 747 38.82 14.94 -8.78
C ASP A 747 38.06 13.84 -9.53
N ASP A 748 37.41 14.24 -10.62
CA ASP A 748 36.62 13.38 -11.50
C ASP A 748 36.79 13.83 -12.97
N PRO A 749 37.20 12.94 -13.90
CA PRO A 749 37.50 13.32 -15.27
C PRO A 749 36.33 13.98 -16.01
N TYR A 750 35.09 13.54 -15.74
CA TYR A 750 33.91 14.10 -16.40
C TYR A 750 33.55 15.49 -15.87
N THR A 751 33.80 15.73 -14.59
CA THR A 751 33.62 17.03 -13.93
C THR A 751 34.67 18.03 -14.41
N ILE A 752 35.93 17.63 -14.52
CA ILE A 752 37.00 18.46 -15.08
C ILE A 752 36.73 18.75 -16.57
N TYR A 753 36.23 17.78 -17.34
CA TYR A 753 35.82 17.98 -18.73
C TYR A 753 34.78 19.10 -18.92
N LYS A 754 33.77 19.21 -18.02
CA LYS A 754 32.79 20.32 -18.05
C LYS A 754 33.45 21.67 -17.80
N LEU A 755 34.41 21.72 -16.86
CA LEU A 755 35.15 22.94 -16.55
C LEU A 755 36.04 23.35 -17.72
N LEU A 756 36.79 22.41 -18.30
CA LEU A 756 37.61 22.68 -19.48
C LEU A 756 36.78 23.18 -20.66
N SER A 757 35.59 22.62 -20.87
CA SER A 757 34.65 23.09 -21.91
C SER A 757 34.18 24.53 -21.67
N PHE A 758 33.95 24.92 -20.42
CA PHE A 758 33.58 26.29 -20.04
C PHE A 758 34.76 27.26 -20.22
N LEU A 759 35.98 26.86 -19.84
CA LEU A 759 37.19 27.66 -20.02
C LEU A 759 37.54 27.84 -21.50
N ASP A 760 37.36 26.80 -22.32
CA ASP A 760 37.59 26.88 -23.76
C ASP A 760 36.60 27.84 -24.45
N ALA A 761 35.34 27.84 -24.02
CA ALA A 761 34.36 28.83 -24.47
C ALA A 761 34.73 30.26 -24.00
N LEU A 762 35.20 30.43 -22.77
CA LEU A 762 35.67 31.74 -22.27
C LEU A 762 36.92 32.23 -23.02
N ASN A 763 37.81 31.33 -23.44
CA ASN A 763 38.95 31.68 -24.28
C ASN A 763 38.50 32.19 -25.65
N GLU A 764 37.53 31.53 -26.30
CA GLU A 764 36.94 32.03 -27.55
C GLU A 764 36.30 33.42 -27.37
N ALA A 765 35.73 33.70 -26.20
CA ALA A 765 35.13 35.01 -25.92
C ALA A 765 36.14 36.17 -25.91
N ILE A 766 37.42 35.92 -25.67
CA ILE A 766 38.45 36.97 -25.67
C ILE A 766 38.58 37.60 -27.06
N ASP A 767 38.50 36.78 -28.11
CA ASP A 767 38.61 37.24 -29.49
C ASP A 767 37.39 38.07 -29.93
N HIS A 768 36.22 37.76 -29.37
CA HIS A 768 34.96 38.43 -29.68
C HIS A 768 34.68 39.67 -28.81
N TYR A 769 35.30 39.77 -27.63
CA TYR A 769 35.14 40.88 -26.68
C TYR A 769 36.51 41.38 -26.18
N PRO A 770 37.36 41.92 -27.07
CA PRO A 770 38.72 42.33 -26.74
C PRO A 770 38.80 43.41 -25.65
N GLU A 771 37.75 44.22 -25.49
CA GLU A 771 37.64 45.23 -24.44
C GLU A 771 37.49 44.63 -23.03
N ARG A 772 37.08 43.35 -22.91
CA ARG A 772 36.96 42.60 -21.64
C ARG A 772 38.02 41.51 -21.48
N ALA A 773 38.94 41.38 -22.44
CA ALA A 773 39.97 40.35 -22.49
C ALA A 773 40.75 40.22 -21.18
N SER A 774 41.15 41.33 -20.56
CA SER A 774 41.92 41.34 -19.31
C SER A 774 41.16 40.70 -18.14
N VAL A 775 39.85 40.94 -18.04
CA VAL A 775 39.00 40.39 -16.98
C VAL A 775 38.69 38.92 -17.22
N ILE A 776 38.40 38.55 -18.48
CA ILE A 776 38.14 37.16 -18.86
C ILE A 776 39.40 36.30 -18.65
N GLN A 777 40.57 36.78 -19.09
CA GLN A 777 41.85 36.11 -18.91
C GLN A 777 42.21 35.92 -17.43
N LEU A 778 41.92 36.91 -16.58
CA LEU A 778 42.13 36.80 -15.14
C LEU A 778 41.32 35.64 -14.54
N LYS A 779 40.05 35.48 -14.94
CA LYS A 779 39.19 34.37 -14.49
C LYS A 779 39.73 33.02 -14.96
N ILE A 780 40.10 32.92 -16.24
CA ILE A 780 40.64 31.69 -16.85
C ILE A 780 41.95 31.26 -16.17
N ASN A 781 42.91 32.16 -16.00
CA ASN A 781 44.19 31.87 -15.35
C ASN A 781 44.02 31.35 -13.92
N ARG A 782 43.03 31.89 -13.20
CA ARG A 782 42.76 31.49 -11.83
C ARG A 782 42.18 30.07 -11.77
N PHE A 783 41.28 29.71 -12.68
CA PHE A 783 40.80 28.33 -12.80
C PHE A 783 41.92 27.36 -13.21
N HIS A 784 42.80 27.73 -14.14
CA HIS A 784 43.96 26.90 -14.51
C HIS A 784 44.91 26.67 -13.33
N THR A 785 45.23 27.70 -12.56
CA THR A 785 46.07 27.57 -11.36
C THR A 785 45.52 26.55 -10.36
N HIS A 786 44.20 26.40 -10.28
CA HIS A 786 43.56 25.39 -9.44
C HIS A 786 43.56 24.00 -10.07
N LEU A 787 43.41 23.91 -11.40
CA LEU A 787 43.52 22.65 -12.16
C LEU A 787 44.92 22.03 -12.09
N ASP A 788 45.97 22.83 -11.99
CA ASP A 788 47.35 22.35 -11.85
C ASP A 788 47.60 21.52 -10.58
N ASN A 789 46.69 21.58 -9.60
CA ASN A 789 46.78 20.79 -8.36
C ASN A 789 46.11 19.41 -8.46
N PHE A 790 45.52 19.06 -9.61
CA PHE A 790 44.84 17.77 -9.82
C PHE A 790 45.80 16.69 -10.34
N PRO A 791 45.53 15.41 -10.09
CA PRO A 791 46.30 14.32 -10.67
C PRO A 791 46.35 14.43 -12.20
N PHE A 792 47.54 14.20 -12.75
CA PHE A 792 47.79 14.27 -14.20
C PHE A 792 46.87 13.32 -14.98
N GLU A 793 46.63 12.13 -14.45
CA GLU A 793 45.78 11.09 -15.04
C GLU A 793 44.31 11.54 -15.18
N THR A 794 43.75 12.21 -14.16
CA THR A 794 42.39 12.75 -14.20
C THR A 794 42.27 13.85 -15.25
N THR A 795 43.29 14.71 -15.34
CA THR A 795 43.32 15.84 -16.27
C THR A 795 43.50 15.37 -17.72
N GLU A 796 44.37 14.39 -17.99
CA GLU A 796 44.52 13.80 -19.33
C GLU A 796 43.24 13.12 -19.81
N GLN A 797 42.53 12.41 -18.93
CA GLN A 797 41.25 11.79 -19.29
C GLN A 797 40.19 12.84 -19.61
N ALA A 798 40.18 13.97 -18.89
CA ALA A 798 39.28 15.08 -19.17
C ALA A 798 39.60 15.79 -20.50
N VAL A 799 40.88 15.97 -20.82
CA VAL A 799 41.33 16.51 -22.11
C VAL A 799 40.97 15.55 -23.26
N SER A 800 41.22 14.25 -23.08
CA SER A 800 40.82 13.22 -24.05
C SER A 800 39.30 13.24 -24.31
N LEU A 801 38.49 13.47 -23.27
CA LEU A 801 37.04 13.64 -23.40
C LEU A 801 36.67 14.91 -24.20
N LEU A 802 37.38 16.01 -24.00
CA LEU A 802 37.16 17.25 -24.75
C LEU A 802 37.54 17.10 -26.22
N GLU A 803 38.64 16.41 -26.52
CA GLU A 803 39.09 16.12 -27.88
C GLU A 803 38.14 15.15 -28.60
N GLU A 804 37.71 14.07 -27.92
CA GLU A 804 36.83 13.05 -28.52
C GLU A 804 35.40 13.58 -28.73
N LYS A 805 34.87 14.35 -27.77
CA LYS A 805 33.44 14.71 -27.72
C LYS A 805 33.17 16.18 -28.06
N GLY A 806 34.21 17.00 -28.23
CA GLY A 806 34.08 18.44 -28.31
C GLY A 806 33.63 19.06 -26.97
N ARG A 807 33.27 20.34 -26.97
CA ARG A 807 32.80 21.02 -25.76
C ARG A 807 31.54 20.38 -25.20
N TYR A 808 31.45 20.35 -23.87
CA TYR A 808 30.26 19.96 -23.14
C TYR A 808 29.02 20.70 -23.68
N PRO A 809 27.87 20.03 -23.87
CA PRO A 809 26.71 20.62 -24.58
C PRO A 809 26.19 21.96 -24.04
N LEU A 810 26.41 22.27 -22.76
CA LEU A 810 26.04 23.57 -22.18
C LEU A 810 27.00 24.71 -22.54
N PHE A 811 28.22 24.43 -23.01
CA PHE A 811 29.25 25.41 -23.38
C PHE A 811 29.68 25.28 -24.84
N ASN A 812 28.83 24.69 -25.67
CA ASN A 812 29.16 24.31 -27.04
C ASN A 812 29.34 25.49 -28.02
N SER A 813 29.11 26.74 -27.59
CA SER A 813 29.18 27.94 -28.43
C SER A 813 29.37 29.21 -27.59
N LEU A 814 29.90 30.28 -28.17
CA LEU A 814 30.04 31.58 -27.50
C LEU A 814 28.71 32.10 -26.91
N SER A 815 27.60 31.96 -27.64
CA SER A 815 26.26 32.38 -27.20
C SER A 815 25.83 31.72 -25.88
N SER A 816 26.33 30.52 -25.58
CA SER A 816 25.98 29.78 -24.36
C SER A 816 26.60 30.36 -23.09
N ILE A 817 27.62 31.21 -23.23
CA ILE A 817 28.31 31.87 -22.11
C ILE A 817 28.16 33.40 -22.10
N ALA A 818 27.43 33.98 -23.05
CA ALA A 818 27.30 35.45 -23.21
C ALA A 818 26.79 36.16 -21.95
N GLN A 819 26.03 35.47 -21.09
CA GLN A 819 25.54 36.00 -19.81
C GLN A 819 26.63 36.12 -18.72
N PHE A 820 27.81 35.53 -18.93
CA PHE A 820 28.95 35.50 -18.01
C PHE A 820 30.11 36.43 -18.43
N LEU A 821 29.99 37.02 -19.64
CA LEU A 821 30.96 37.95 -20.23
C LEU A 821 30.63 39.38 -19.86
#